data_AF-A0AAV8XQT1-F1
#
_entry.id   AF-A0AAV8XQT1-F1
#
_cell.length_a   1.000
_cell.length_b   1.000
_cell.length_c   1.000
_cell.angle_alpha   90.00
_cell.angle_beta   90.00
_cell.angle_gamma   90.00
#
_symmetry.space_group_name_H-M   'P 1'
#
loop_
_entity.id
_entity.type
_entity.pdbx_description
1 polymer ?
#
loop_
_entity_poly.entity_id
_entity_poly.type
_entity_poly.pdbx_seq_one_letter_code
_entity_poly.pdbx_strand_id
1 'polypeptide(L)'
;MSRKPKKLLYAHQVNKFIGEFGDLFYDAPTVMCKVCDKSLMCWSKYDCTRHVQSVQHQKKKQGVPLKTQFLFDLLVMLIACNIPFHTLDKQAFRRFWDKYNPQIKLPSRASLSNHVPTVRGFIIDKLKCRLQNRRLWLCIDETTDRQKNHIVNIIVRVLDPRRATFPLLLASKRLAECTGNTITRVVLETLEQFELSTSQVVMFVTDSDPTMLSAGRLLSERDCRFLHVICKVHDLHLVAETIRQSFPKVDALLASTTKVFLKSLKHLREFHRKCPDFPEPPQPILTRGTWLKTVFYYAEHFQQIKAAILEFNPVEVAAIEESQTEFQDLSVETALKTIHNNYKGLYDAIEKLQNSSLSLAESLQIVDEVNSLLQTVGDPMNEPVKNKFENVLKTDADFDRLRRIHEDLCVRDNDIFCNLCDRIINTCKKYNVTRHVRSHGSGYDPTFLYDLTVALVASDIPFHKLSRPALREFLEKYMNRKLPHPNTLRNRYVADIYRDVVRQIRGDIADNCVYFSIDEATDASGRSVAHFVIGALKSNGASDCHLVASKVLGWINHDTLVNFVTECFHTIWPDRDNSNKVLVMLSDSAAYMLKAGTILSEIFPNMVHVTCAARALNRIAETVKDSFPVVNELIEGVTRIFIKAPIRRNAFKAALPDTPLPPEPVVGKCGTWLEAVAYYDEHFEGIQRAVSSFDPNASSAVHTVQNLLQVQKLRDDIRCINSNYAVLTNAIKKLETYGISLQEQFRVLNNVKDYLNHHNTHTVVKEKMQDAFKKNPGYNILEQLCLFLTGPRSDLPPALQKYSAYTDNFAYCPLVTVDVERTCSVREVLLSDKRRSFTTDTLEKYMVIKFHYRHRSADGSDTLSD
;
A
#
# COMPACT_ATOMS: atom_id res chain seq x y z
N MET A 1 12.40 26.34 -83.15
CA MET A 1 12.81 26.98 -81.86
C MET A 1 12.91 25.90 -80.78
N SER A 2 14.13 25.52 -80.40
CA SER A 2 14.41 24.54 -79.34
C SER A 2 14.10 25.14 -77.96
N ARG A 3 13.12 24.57 -77.24
CA ARG A 3 12.94 24.82 -75.80
C ARG A 3 13.51 23.62 -75.03
N LYS A 4 14.70 23.80 -74.43
CA LYS A 4 15.25 22.89 -73.41
C LYS A 4 14.26 22.74 -72.24
N PRO A 5 14.16 21.56 -71.60
CA PRO A 5 13.25 21.34 -70.49
C PRO A 5 13.77 21.99 -69.19
N LYS A 6 12.97 22.87 -68.59
CA LYS A 6 13.24 23.61 -67.33
C LYS A 6 13.40 22.73 -66.07
N LYS A 7 13.30 21.39 -66.14
CA LYS A 7 13.31 20.50 -64.96
C LYS A 7 14.71 20.30 -64.34
N LEU A 8 15.80 20.38 -65.11
CA LEU A 8 17.17 20.16 -64.60
C LEU A 8 17.72 21.33 -63.77
N LEU A 9 17.20 22.57 -63.94
CA LEU A 9 17.72 23.74 -63.23
C LEU A 9 17.28 23.80 -61.75
N TYR A 10 16.07 23.32 -61.42
CA TYR A 10 15.53 23.43 -60.06
C TYR A 10 16.22 22.48 -59.07
N ALA A 11 16.43 21.21 -59.45
CA ALA A 11 17.14 20.24 -58.61
C ALA A 11 18.61 20.65 -58.35
N HIS A 12 19.26 21.25 -59.35
CA HIS A 12 20.63 21.74 -59.23
C HIS A 12 20.74 22.98 -58.32
N GLN A 13 19.72 23.85 -58.33
CA GLN A 13 19.62 25.00 -57.43
C GLN A 13 19.36 24.56 -55.98
N VAL A 14 18.49 23.57 -55.78
CA VAL A 14 18.14 23.00 -54.47
C VAL A 14 19.33 22.27 -53.83
N ASN A 15 20.05 21.44 -54.59
CA ASN A 15 21.25 20.76 -54.10
C ASN A 15 22.41 21.72 -53.73
N LYS A 16 22.52 22.88 -54.41
CA LYS A 16 23.60 23.84 -54.17
C LYS A 16 23.54 24.46 -52.77
N PHE A 17 22.36 24.75 -52.23
CA PHE A 17 22.25 25.32 -50.87
C PHE A 17 21.99 24.26 -49.79
N ILE A 18 21.44 23.09 -50.11
CA ILE A 18 21.28 22.00 -49.13
C ILE A 18 22.63 21.44 -48.69
N GLY A 19 23.64 21.43 -49.57
CA GLY A 19 25.01 21.02 -49.23
C GLY A 19 25.64 21.83 -48.08
N GLU A 20 25.10 23.01 -47.75
CA GLU A 20 25.53 23.81 -46.59
C GLU A 20 24.95 23.30 -45.25
N PHE A 21 23.97 22.39 -45.28
CA PHE A 21 23.29 21.85 -44.09
C PHE A 21 23.47 20.33 -44.01
N GLY A 22 24.45 19.87 -43.21
CA GLY A 22 24.74 18.43 -43.04
C GLY A 22 23.59 17.58 -42.50
N ASP A 23 22.59 18.21 -41.89
CA ASP A 23 21.39 17.56 -41.33
C ASP A 23 20.28 17.32 -42.38
N LEU A 24 20.41 17.84 -43.60
CA LEU A 24 19.42 17.76 -44.68
C LEU A 24 19.92 16.91 -45.85
N PHE A 25 18.99 16.29 -46.59
CA PHE A 25 19.29 15.62 -47.86
C PHE A 25 18.12 15.75 -48.84
N TYR A 26 18.37 15.55 -50.13
CA TYR A 26 17.36 15.66 -51.18
C TYR A 26 16.96 14.26 -51.68
N ASP A 27 15.67 13.93 -51.63
CA ASP A 27 15.14 12.58 -51.94
C ASP A 27 14.34 12.54 -53.26
N ALA A 28 14.66 13.43 -54.21
CA ALA A 28 14.00 13.64 -55.51
C ALA A 28 12.75 14.55 -55.53
N PRO A 29 11.59 14.31 -54.87
CA PRO A 29 10.53 15.31 -54.86
C PRO A 29 10.65 16.30 -53.69
N THR A 30 11.38 15.98 -52.62
CA THR A 30 11.41 16.79 -51.39
C THR A 30 12.77 16.83 -50.70
N VAL A 31 13.00 17.90 -49.93
CA VAL A 31 14.13 18.00 -48.99
C VAL A 31 13.71 17.32 -47.70
N MET A 32 14.56 16.46 -47.15
CA MET A 32 14.32 15.70 -45.93
C MET A 32 15.33 16.09 -44.86
N CYS A 33 14.89 16.20 -43.61
CA CYS A 33 15.78 16.41 -42.47
C CYS A 33 16.07 15.08 -41.75
N LYS A 34 17.34 14.65 -41.71
CA LYS A 34 17.79 13.41 -41.04
C LYS A 34 17.52 13.42 -39.54
N VAL A 35 17.62 14.60 -38.92
CA VAL A 35 17.44 14.78 -37.48
C VAL A 35 15.96 14.80 -37.09
N CYS A 36 15.11 15.38 -37.93
CA CYS A 36 13.71 15.62 -37.60
C CYS A 36 12.72 14.65 -38.24
N ASP A 37 13.17 13.87 -39.22
CA ASP A 37 12.36 12.98 -40.07
C ASP A 37 11.14 13.71 -40.64
N LYS A 38 11.38 14.88 -41.24
CA LYS A 38 10.35 15.77 -41.76
C LYS A 38 10.60 16.06 -43.24
N SER A 39 9.54 15.92 -44.04
CA SER A 39 9.52 16.36 -45.44
C SER A 39 9.31 17.87 -45.52
N LEU A 40 10.21 18.53 -46.24
CA LEU A 40 10.36 19.98 -46.34
C LEU A 40 10.11 20.41 -47.79
N MET A 41 8.93 20.08 -48.32
CA MET A 41 8.53 20.42 -49.69
C MET A 41 8.48 21.96 -49.86
N CYS A 42 9.05 22.48 -50.95
CA CYS A 42 9.05 23.91 -51.34
C CYS A 42 9.78 24.89 -50.39
N TRP A 43 10.66 24.42 -49.51
CA TRP A 43 11.38 25.30 -48.57
C TRP A 43 12.56 26.03 -49.24
N SER A 44 12.68 27.34 -48.95
CA SER A 44 13.81 28.17 -49.38
C SER A 44 15.06 27.94 -48.50
N LYS A 45 16.22 28.46 -48.93
CA LYS A 45 17.44 28.47 -48.09
C LYS A 45 17.18 29.08 -46.70
N TYR A 46 16.37 30.13 -46.63
CA TYR A 46 15.96 30.78 -45.38
C TYR A 46 15.15 29.83 -44.48
N ASP A 47 14.21 29.07 -45.05
CA ASP A 47 13.40 28.10 -44.29
C ASP A 47 14.24 26.94 -43.76
N CYS A 48 15.22 26.47 -44.54
CA CYS A 48 16.20 25.46 -44.12
C CYS A 48 17.06 25.96 -42.95
N THR A 49 17.61 27.18 -43.05
CA THR A 49 18.38 27.81 -41.96
C THR A 49 17.53 27.93 -40.70
N ARG A 50 16.31 28.46 -40.81
CA ARG A 50 15.39 28.62 -39.68
C ARG A 50 15.02 27.28 -39.04
N HIS A 51 14.88 26.22 -39.84
CA HIS A 51 14.61 24.88 -39.32
C HIS A 51 15.80 24.27 -38.59
N VAL A 52 16.99 24.26 -39.21
CA VAL A 52 18.21 23.70 -38.60
C VAL A 52 18.59 24.47 -37.34
N GLN A 53 18.39 25.79 -37.32
CA GLN A 53 18.61 26.63 -36.12
C GLN A 53 17.45 26.60 -35.12
N SER A 54 16.33 25.96 -35.45
CA SER A 54 15.19 25.91 -34.54
C SER A 54 15.53 25.14 -33.26
N VAL A 55 14.99 25.60 -32.14
CA VAL A 55 15.17 24.96 -30.82
C VAL A 55 14.75 23.48 -30.85
N GLN A 56 13.72 23.13 -31.64
CA GLN A 56 13.27 21.74 -31.77
C GLN A 56 14.26 20.86 -32.53
N HIS A 57 14.86 21.38 -33.60
CA HIS A 57 15.88 20.66 -34.37
C HIS A 57 17.15 20.47 -33.55
N GLN A 58 17.63 21.52 -32.89
CA GLN A 58 18.83 21.45 -32.03
C GLN A 58 18.64 20.47 -30.87
N LYS A 59 17.45 20.44 -30.25
CA LYS A 59 17.12 19.46 -29.21
C LYS A 59 17.13 18.01 -29.73
N LYS A 60 16.50 17.75 -30.89
CA LYS A 60 16.54 16.41 -31.51
C LYS A 60 17.97 16.00 -31.89
N LYS A 61 18.79 16.94 -32.39
CA LYS A 61 20.20 16.73 -32.73
C LYS A 61 21.04 16.35 -31.51
N GLN A 62 20.70 16.88 -30.34
CA GLN A 62 21.30 16.55 -29.05
C GLN A 62 20.70 15.30 -28.37
N GLY A 63 19.81 14.57 -29.05
CA GLY A 63 19.15 13.37 -28.49
C GLY A 63 18.06 13.65 -27.46
N VAL A 64 17.63 14.90 -27.29
CA VAL A 64 16.54 15.27 -26.38
C VAL A 64 15.20 14.95 -27.06
N PRO A 65 14.38 14.04 -26.51
CA PRO A 65 13.11 13.66 -27.12
C PRO A 65 12.08 14.78 -27.03
N LEU A 66 11.09 14.73 -27.93
CA LEU A 66 9.94 15.62 -27.86
C LEU A 66 9.27 15.50 -26.48
N LYS A 67 8.88 16.63 -25.89
CA LYS A 67 8.23 16.66 -24.57
C LYS A 67 7.03 15.71 -24.50
N THR A 68 6.25 15.62 -25.58
CA THR A 68 5.11 14.70 -25.70
C THR A 68 5.53 13.24 -25.67
N GLN A 69 6.59 12.85 -26.37
CA GLN A 69 7.13 11.49 -26.33
C GLN A 69 7.66 11.13 -24.94
N PHE A 70 8.37 12.06 -24.30
CA PHE A 70 8.86 11.85 -22.93
C PHE A 70 7.72 11.66 -21.93
N LEU A 71 6.70 12.53 -21.98
CA LEU A 71 5.51 12.41 -21.13
C LEU A 71 4.77 11.10 -21.36
N PHE A 72 4.65 10.66 -22.61
CA PHE A 72 4.05 9.38 -22.96
C PHE A 72 4.82 8.21 -22.33
N ASP A 73 6.14 8.13 -22.58
CA ASP A 73 6.98 7.05 -22.07
C ASP A 73 7.00 7.02 -20.53
N LEU A 74 7.06 8.20 -19.89
CA LEU A 74 7.05 8.35 -18.44
C LEU A 74 5.71 7.90 -17.84
N LEU A 75 4.57 8.29 -18.43
CA LEU A 75 3.25 7.86 -17.98
C LEU A 75 3.06 6.36 -18.13
N VAL A 76 3.43 5.80 -19.28
CA VAL A 76 3.36 4.35 -19.53
C VAL A 76 4.21 3.61 -18.50
N MET A 77 5.43 4.06 -18.23
CA MET A 77 6.31 3.47 -17.23
C MET A 77 5.66 3.50 -15.83
N LEU A 78 5.20 4.67 -15.38
CA LEU A 78 4.61 4.84 -14.04
C LEU A 78 3.38 3.96 -13.87
N ILE A 79 2.46 3.97 -14.84
CA ILE A 79 1.21 3.20 -14.80
C ILE A 79 1.50 1.69 -14.85
N ALA A 80 2.29 1.23 -15.83
CA ALA A 80 2.60 -0.20 -15.99
C ALA A 80 3.37 -0.78 -14.80
N CYS A 81 4.15 0.05 -14.10
CA CYS A 81 4.91 -0.35 -12.91
C CYS A 81 4.16 -0.06 -11.60
N ASN A 82 2.92 0.43 -11.65
CA ASN A 82 2.13 0.83 -10.49
C ASN A 82 2.93 1.76 -9.55
N ILE A 83 3.60 2.76 -10.12
CA ILE A 83 4.34 3.80 -9.41
C ILE A 83 3.46 5.04 -9.36
N PRO A 84 3.06 5.52 -8.16
CA PRO A 84 2.23 6.70 -8.02
C PRO A 84 2.88 7.96 -8.62
N PHE A 85 2.08 8.89 -9.15
CA PHE A 85 2.62 10.12 -9.75
C PHE A 85 3.38 10.99 -8.73
N HIS A 86 2.95 11.00 -7.47
CA HIS A 86 3.62 11.75 -6.40
C HIS A 86 5.03 11.23 -6.08
N THR A 87 5.41 10.05 -6.58
CA THR A 87 6.78 9.55 -6.49
C THR A 87 7.76 10.50 -7.17
N LEU A 88 7.35 11.23 -8.22
CA LEU A 88 8.18 12.24 -8.87
C LEU A 88 8.38 13.49 -8.01
N ASP A 89 7.57 13.72 -6.99
CA ASP A 89 7.74 14.85 -6.06
C ASP A 89 8.78 14.55 -4.98
N LYS A 90 9.25 13.29 -4.87
CA LYS A 90 10.29 12.90 -3.93
C LYS A 90 11.63 13.51 -4.35
N GLN A 91 12.23 14.31 -3.46
CA GLN A 91 13.46 15.04 -3.76
C GLN A 91 14.62 14.11 -4.11
N ALA A 92 14.74 12.95 -3.47
CA ALA A 92 15.75 11.94 -3.80
C ALA A 92 15.65 11.48 -5.27
N PHE A 93 14.44 11.23 -5.78
CA PHE A 93 14.24 10.86 -7.18
C PHE A 93 14.54 12.02 -8.13
N ARG A 94 14.15 13.25 -7.77
CA ARG A 94 14.45 14.45 -8.57
C ARG A 94 15.94 14.73 -8.65
N ARG A 95 16.66 14.69 -7.52
CA ARG A 95 18.13 14.85 -7.46
C ARG A 95 18.83 13.80 -8.32
N PHE A 96 18.41 12.54 -8.21
CA PHE A 96 18.92 11.48 -9.09
C PHE A 96 18.66 11.80 -10.56
N TRP A 97 17.43 12.17 -10.92
CA TRP A 97 17.08 12.49 -12.30
C TRP A 97 17.86 13.68 -12.84
N ASP A 98 17.93 14.79 -12.09
CA ASP A 98 18.65 16.00 -12.49
C ASP A 98 20.16 15.74 -12.63
N LYS A 99 20.75 14.86 -11.80
CA LYS A 99 22.16 14.47 -11.89
C LYS A 99 22.49 13.73 -13.18
N TYR A 100 21.62 12.82 -13.62
CA TYR A 100 21.88 11.94 -14.77
C TYR A 100 21.18 12.37 -16.06
N ASN A 101 20.20 13.26 -15.99
CA ASN A 101 19.47 13.81 -17.13
C ASN A 101 19.05 15.28 -16.89
N PRO A 102 20.01 16.22 -16.78
CA PRO A 102 19.73 17.62 -16.47
C PRO A 102 18.94 18.35 -17.57
N GLN A 103 18.99 17.85 -18.81
CA GLN A 103 18.37 18.47 -19.98
C GLN A 103 16.85 18.23 -20.05
N ILE A 104 16.35 17.16 -19.42
CA ILE A 104 14.93 16.83 -19.39
C ILE A 104 14.41 17.07 -17.98
N LYS A 105 13.57 18.09 -17.78
CA LYS A 105 12.96 18.32 -16.47
C LYS A 105 11.75 17.41 -16.24
N LEU A 106 11.68 16.82 -15.05
CA LEU A 106 10.52 16.02 -14.64
C LEU A 106 9.26 16.90 -14.57
N PRO A 107 8.11 16.41 -15.09
CA PRO A 107 6.86 17.15 -15.05
C PRO A 107 6.27 17.17 -13.63
N SER A 108 5.35 18.11 -13.39
CA SER A 108 4.52 18.09 -12.18
C SER A 108 3.47 16.99 -12.22
N ARG A 109 2.98 16.57 -11.05
CA ARG A 109 1.84 15.66 -10.93
C ARG A 109 0.63 16.13 -11.75
N ALA A 110 0.32 17.42 -11.71
CA ALA A 110 -0.79 18.00 -12.48
C ALA A 110 -0.58 17.84 -13.99
N SER A 111 0.64 18.07 -14.48
CA SER A 111 0.97 17.89 -15.90
C SER A 111 0.83 16.43 -16.35
N LEU A 112 1.15 15.46 -15.49
CA LEU A 112 0.94 14.04 -15.78
C LEU A 112 -0.54 13.71 -15.84
N SER A 113 -1.31 14.10 -14.82
CA SER A 113 -2.76 13.87 -14.76
C SER A 113 -3.49 14.42 -15.99
N ASN A 114 -3.14 15.63 -16.43
CA ASN A 114 -3.75 16.25 -17.61
C ASN A 114 -3.39 15.54 -18.93
N HIS A 115 -2.29 14.77 -18.97
CA HIS A 115 -1.84 14.07 -20.17
C HIS A 115 -2.32 12.60 -20.24
N VAL A 116 -2.87 12.05 -19.16
CA VAL A 116 -3.45 10.69 -19.14
C VAL A 116 -4.50 10.45 -20.25
N PRO A 117 -5.45 11.38 -20.53
CA PRO A 117 -6.43 11.18 -21.60
C PRO A 117 -5.80 11.04 -22.98
N THR A 118 -4.73 11.79 -23.27
CA THR A 118 -3.99 11.69 -24.54
C THR A 118 -3.32 10.32 -24.70
N VAL A 119 -2.66 9.83 -23.65
CA VAL A 119 -2.06 8.49 -23.63
C VAL A 119 -3.14 7.42 -23.81
N ARG A 120 -4.29 7.57 -23.13
CA ARG A 120 -5.43 6.66 -23.27
C ARG A 120 -5.92 6.58 -24.72
N GLY A 121 -6.05 7.72 -25.42
CA GLY A 121 -6.44 7.76 -26.83
C GLY A 121 -5.51 6.92 -27.71
N PHE A 122 -4.19 7.16 -27.60
CA PHE A 122 -3.19 6.39 -28.34
C PHE A 122 -3.23 4.88 -28.04
N ILE A 123 -3.44 4.50 -26.77
CA ILE A 123 -3.56 3.08 -26.41
C ILE A 123 -4.85 2.47 -26.97
N ILE A 124 -5.97 3.21 -26.97
CA ILE A 124 -7.22 2.76 -27.59
C ILE A 124 -7.00 2.50 -29.08
N ASP A 125 -6.36 3.41 -29.81
CA ASP A 125 -6.09 3.23 -31.24
C ASP A 125 -5.23 1.98 -31.50
N LYS A 126 -4.20 1.77 -30.68
CA LYS A 126 -3.36 0.56 -30.75
C LYS A 126 -4.15 -0.72 -30.47
N LEU A 127 -5.09 -0.67 -29.53
CA LEU A 127 -5.98 -1.80 -29.23
C LEU A 127 -6.94 -2.07 -30.37
N LYS A 128 -7.54 -1.03 -30.98
CA LYS A 128 -8.39 -1.16 -32.17
C LYS A 128 -7.65 -1.89 -33.29
N CYS A 129 -6.46 -1.43 -33.66
CA CYS A 129 -5.63 -2.10 -34.68
C CYS A 129 -5.30 -3.56 -34.33
N ARG A 130 -5.08 -3.87 -33.06
CA ARG A 130 -4.76 -5.25 -32.61
C ARG A 130 -5.97 -6.19 -32.66
N LEU A 131 -7.18 -5.66 -32.47
CA LEU A 131 -8.42 -6.44 -32.37
C LEU A 131 -9.17 -6.54 -33.70
N GLN A 132 -8.89 -5.63 -34.64
CA GLN A 132 -9.52 -5.58 -35.95
C GLN A 132 -9.37 -6.93 -36.70
N ASN A 133 -10.49 -7.44 -37.23
CA ASN A 133 -10.56 -8.68 -38.00
C ASN A 133 -10.07 -9.94 -37.25
N ARG A 134 -10.05 -9.91 -35.91
CA ARG A 134 -9.70 -11.08 -35.07
C ARG A 134 -10.95 -11.69 -34.43
N ARG A 135 -10.87 -12.99 -34.13
CA ARG A 135 -11.86 -13.70 -33.30
C ARG A 135 -11.54 -13.49 -31.83
N LEU A 136 -12.58 -13.17 -31.06
CA LEU A 136 -12.46 -12.67 -29.70
C LEU A 136 -13.17 -13.59 -28.73
N TRP A 137 -12.50 -13.78 -27.59
CA TRP A 137 -13.06 -14.25 -26.35
C TRP A 137 -13.39 -13.02 -25.50
N LEU A 138 -14.61 -12.94 -24.98
CA LEU A 138 -15.10 -11.86 -24.16
C LEU A 138 -15.38 -12.38 -22.75
N CYS A 139 -14.96 -11.63 -21.74
CA CYS A 139 -15.25 -11.91 -20.34
C CYS A 139 -15.70 -10.63 -19.63
N ILE A 140 -16.67 -10.81 -18.75
CA ILE A 140 -17.21 -9.74 -17.91
C ILE A 140 -17.01 -10.15 -16.47
N ASP A 141 -16.39 -9.25 -15.70
CA ASP A 141 -16.21 -9.40 -14.26
C ASP A 141 -16.90 -8.22 -13.57
N GLU A 142 -17.83 -8.53 -12.69
CA GLU A 142 -18.41 -7.55 -11.78
C GLU A 142 -17.60 -7.51 -10.49
N THR A 143 -17.23 -6.31 -10.07
CA THR A 143 -16.61 -6.07 -8.77
C THR A 143 -17.26 -4.89 -8.08
N THR A 144 -16.96 -4.70 -6.80
CA THR A 144 -17.47 -3.58 -6.02
C THR A 144 -16.32 -2.76 -5.45
N ASP A 145 -16.34 -1.44 -5.63
CA ASP A 145 -15.30 -0.57 -5.06
C ASP A 145 -15.45 -0.37 -3.54
N ARG A 146 -14.49 0.33 -2.91
CA ARG A 146 -14.53 0.66 -1.47
C ARG A 146 -15.70 1.55 -1.07
N GLN A 147 -16.31 2.23 -2.04
CA GLN A 147 -17.54 3.02 -1.86
C GLN A 147 -18.80 2.19 -2.09
N LYS A 148 -18.62 0.88 -2.39
CA LYS A 148 -19.65 -0.12 -2.69
C LYS A 148 -20.47 0.17 -3.96
N ASN A 149 -19.87 0.81 -4.96
CA ASN A 149 -20.47 0.93 -6.29
C ASN A 149 -20.15 -0.32 -7.13
N HIS A 150 -21.11 -0.77 -7.94
CA HIS A 150 -20.90 -1.83 -8.93
C HIS A 150 -19.97 -1.32 -10.03
N ILE A 151 -18.93 -2.09 -10.34
CA ILE A 151 -17.98 -1.83 -11.41
C ILE A 151 -17.96 -3.05 -12.31
N VAL A 152 -18.28 -2.84 -13.57
CA VAL A 152 -18.24 -3.86 -14.61
C VAL A 152 -16.97 -3.69 -15.43
N ASN A 153 -16.18 -4.75 -15.49
CA ASN A 153 -14.96 -4.82 -16.30
C ASN A 153 -15.23 -5.64 -17.55
N ILE A 154 -14.89 -5.09 -18.71
CA ILE A 154 -14.98 -5.77 -20.01
C ILE A 154 -13.58 -6.13 -20.45
N ILE A 155 -13.31 -7.43 -20.49
CA ILE A 155 -12.01 -8.00 -20.82
C ILE A 155 -12.17 -8.81 -22.11
N VAL A 156 -11.29 -8.59 -23.08
CA VAL A 156 -11.23 -9.40 -24.29
C VAL A 156 -9.89 -10.09 -24.44
N ARG A 157 -9.89 -11.22 -25.14
CA ARG A 157 -8.68 -11.94 -25.53
C ARG A 157 -8.80 -12.31 -27.00
N VAL A 158 -7.70 -12.19 -27.74
CA VAL A 158 -7.65 -12.67 -29.13
C VAL A 158 -7.48 -14.18 -29.10
N LEU A 159 -8.37 -14.91 -29.76
CA LEU A 159 -8.23 -16.35 -29.92
C LEU A 159 -7.20 -16.61 -31.03
N ASP A 160 -6.07 -17.19 -30.64
CA ASP A 160 -4.96 -17.55 -31.51
C ASP A 160 -4.72 -19.07 -31.40
N PRO A 161 -4.72 -19.81 -32.51
CA PRO A 161 -4.61 -21.27 -32.48
C PRO A 161 -3.22 -21.77 -32.04
N ARG A 162 -2.20 -20.91 -32.01
CA ARG A 162 -0.80 -21.31 -31.72
C ARG A 162 -0.36 -20.95 -30.30
N ARG A 163 -1.01 -19.98 -29.66
CA ARG A 163 -0.60 -19.52 -28.32
C ARG A 163 -1.70 -18.81 -27.55
N ALA A 164 -1.60 -18.94 -26.23
CA ALA A 164 -2.30 -18.10 -25.27
C ALA A 164 -1.93 -16.61 -25.47
N THR A 165 -2.91 -15.76 -25.85
CA THR A 165 -2.68 -14.30 -25.92
C THR A 165 -2.96 -13.62 -24.57
N PHE A 166 -2.45 -12.41 -24.35
CA PHE A 166 -2.74 -11.69 -23.11
C PHE A 166 -4.15 -11.08 -23.10
N PRO A 167 -4.87 -11.09 -21.96
CA PRO A 167 -6.15 -10.41 -21.83
C PRO A 167 -5.98 -8.89 -21.92
N LEU A 168 -6.98 -8.22 -22.49
CA LEU A 168 -7.02 -6.78 -22.74
C LEU A 168 -8.27 -6.20 -22.07
N LEU A 169 -8.09 -5.33 -21.10
CA LEU A 169 -9.19 -4.58 -20.48
C LEU A 169 -9.63 -3.45 -21.43
N LEU A 170 -10.85 -3.54 -21.95
CA LEU A 170 -11.42 -2.52 -22.84
C LEU A 170 -12.14 -1.41 -22.06
N ALA A 171 -12.89 -1.80 -21.03
CA ALA A 171 -13.66 -0.87 -20.21
C ALA A 171 -13.72 -1.31 -18.75
N SER A 172 -13.78 -0.33 -17.86
CA SER A 172 -14.13 -0.49 -16.46
C SER A 172 -15.13 0.63 -16.15
N LYS A 173 -16.43 0.29 -16.06
CA LYS A 173 -17.52 1.27 -15.91
C LYS A 173 -18.23 1.08 -14.58
N ARG A 174 -18.48 2.18 -13.88
CA ARG A 174 -19.33 2.20 -12.69
C ARG A 174 -20.79 2.20 -13.11
N LEU A 175 -21.60 1.34 -12.49
CA LEU A 175 -23.04 1.26 -12.71
C LEU A 175 -23.79 1.59 -11.42
N ALA A 176 -24.95 2.25 -11.56
CA ALA A 176 -25.87 2.50 -10.46
C ALA A 176 -26.59 1.20 -10.05
N GLU A 177 -26.97 0.39 -11.05
CA GLU A 177 -27.58 -0.92 -10.88
C GLU A 177 -26.91 -1.91 -11.83
N CYS A 178 -26.65 -3.13 -11.36
CA CYS A 178 -26.09 -4.21 -12.16
C CYS A 178 -27.24 -5.16 -12.56
N THR A 179 -27.70 -5.07 -13.81
CA THR A 179 -28.78 -5.88 -14.38
C THR A 179 -28.35 -6.44 -15.73
N GLY A 180 -28.97 -7.54 -16.19
CA GLY A 180 -28.62 -8.14 -17.50
C GLY A 180 -28.70 -7.12 -18.64
N ASN A 181 -29.69 -6.23 -18.61
CA ASN A 181 -29.86 -5.13 -19.58
C ASN A 181 -28.74 -4.09 -19.51
N THR A 182 -28.36 -3.64 -18.30
CA THR A 182 -27.32 -2.62 -18.14
C THR A 182 -25.95 -3.16 -18.55
N ILE A 183 -25.63 -4.42 -18.21
CA ILE A 183 -24.42 -5.10 -18.65
C ILE A 183 -24.41 -5.23 -20.18
N THR A 184 -25.50 -5.73 -20.77
CA THR A 184 -25.64 -5.88 -22.24
C THR A 184 -25.38 -4.57 -22.96
N ARG A 185 -25.99 -3.47 -22.49
CA ARG A 185 -25.76 -2.14 -23.05
C ARG A 185 -24.29 -1.72 -22.98
N VAL A 186 -23.65 -1.90 -21.82
CA VAL A 186 -22.25 -1.53 -21.60
C VAL A 186 -21.30 -2.33 -22.50
N VAL A 187 -21.60 -3.61 -22.75
CA VAL A 187 -20.87 -4.46 -23.69
C VAL A 187 -20.98 -3.91 -25.11
N LEU A 188 -22.20 -3.68 -25.60
CA LEU A 188 -22.43 -3.20 -26.96
C LEU A 188 -21.80 -1.83 -27.21
N GLU A 189 -21.97 -0.89 -26.27
CA GLU A 189 -21.31 0.43 -26.32
C GLU A 189 -19.78 0.30 -26.35
N THR A 190 -19.22 -0.67 -25.63
CA THR A 190 -17.77 -0.89 -25.61
C THR A 190 -17.29 -1.51 -26.92
N LEU A 191 -18.01 -2.48 -27.49
CA LEU A 191 -17.68 -3.03 -28.80
C LEU A 191 -17.73 -1.94 -29.88
N GLU A 192 -18.76 -1.10 -29.87
CA GLU A 192 -18.90 0.04 -30.78
C GLU A 192 -17.75 1.04 -30.60
N GLN A 193 -17.41 1.43 -29.36
CA GLN A 193 -16.30 2.34 -29.09
C GLN A 193 -14.96 1.83 -29.64
N PHE A 194 -14.77 0.51 -29.68
CA PHE A 194 -13.57 -0.15 -30.20
C PHE A 194 -13.69 -0.59 -31.67
N GLU A 195 -14.77 -0.20 -32.37
CA GLU A 195 -15.03 -0.54 -33.79
C GLU A 195 -15.06 -2.06 -34.04
N LEU A 196 -15.60 -2.82 -33.07
CA LEU A 196 -15.69 -4.27 -33.12
C LEU A 196 -17.11 -4.72 -33.47
N SER A 197 -17.22 -5.64 -34.42
CA SER A 197 -18.50 -6.29 -34.71
C SER A 197 -18.81 -7.35 -33.64
N THR A 198 -20.08 -7.49 -33.28
CA THR A 198 -20.57 -8.57 -32.42
C THR A 198 -20.21 -9.96 -32.95
N SER A 199 -20.14 -10.12 -34.29
CA SER A 199 -19.71 -11.35 -34.96
C SER A 199 -18.24 -11.74 -34.72
N GLN A 200 -17.41 -10.81 -34.24
CA GLN A 200 -16.03 -11.12 -33.87
C GLN A 200 -15.95 -11.85 -32.53
N VAL A 201 -16.93 -11.65 -31.65
CA VAL A 201 -17.02 -12.34 -30.36
C VAL A 201 -17.60 -13.73 -30.63
N VAL A 202 -16.77 -14.76 -30.45
CA VAL A 202 -17.16 -16.15 -30.70
C VAL A 202 -17.25 -16.97 -29.41
N MET A 203 -16.73 -16.42 -28.30
CA MET A 203 -16.81 -17.03 -26.99
C MET A 203 -17.07 -15.95 -25.95
N PHE A 204 -18.01 -16.22 -25.06
CA PHE A 204 -18.40 -15.36 -23.96
C PHE A 204 -18.28 -16.15 -22.65
N VAL A 205 -17.48 -15.66 -21.71
CA VAL A 205 -17.26 -16.31 -20.42
C VAL A 205 -17.68 -15.41 -19.27
N THR A 206 -18.57 -15.94 -18.43
CA THR A 206 -19.05 -15.25 -17.23
C THR A 206 -19.12 -16.22 -16.06
N ASP A 207 -19.38 -15.73 -14.85
CA ASP A 207 -19.87 -16.60 -13.79
C ASP A 207 -21.33 -17.03 -14.05
N SER A 208 -21.85 -17.84 -13.13
CA SER A 208 -23.23 -18.34 -13.15
C SER A 208 -24.24 -17.41 -12.49
N ASP A 209 -23.88 -16.14 -12.23
CA ASP A 209 -24.82 -15.18 -11.65
C ASP A 209 -26.02 -14.97 -12.60
N PRO A 210 -27.27 -14.95 -12.08
CA PRO A 210 -28.46 -14.76 -12.92
C PRO A 210 -28.41 -13.52 -13.81
N THR A 211 -27.73 -12.46 -13.36
CA THR A 211 -27.53 -11.22 -14.10
C THR A 211 -26.64 -11.43 -15.31
N MET A 212 -25.55 -12.19 -15.15
CA MET A 212 -24.61 -12.53 -16.23
C MET A 212 -25.24 -13.49 -17.23
N LEU A 213 -26.00 -14.49 -16.75
CA LEU A 213 -26.78 -15.40 -17.60
C LEU A 213 -27.84 -14.63 -18.41
N SER A 214 -28.52 -13.68 -17.78
CA SER A 214 -29.46 -12.78 -18.47
C SER A 214 -28.75 -11.92 -19.52
N ALA A 215 -27.55 -11.39 -19.22
CA ALA A 215 -26.78 -10.61 -20.18
C ALA A 215 -26.35 -11.45 -21.40
N GLY A 216 -25.89 -12.68 -21.18
CA GLY A 216 -25.53 -13.60 -22.26
C GLY A 216 -26.71 -13.91 -23.18
N ARG A 217 -27.89 -14.17 -22.61
CA ARG A 217 -29.13 -14.38 -23.39
C ARG A 217 -29.50 -13.17 -24.23
N LEU A 218 -29.52 -11.98 -23.62
CA LEU A 218 -29.86 -10.72 -24.29
C LEU A 218 -28.87 -10.36 -25.40
N LEU A 219 -27.59 -10.73 -25.26
CA LEU A 219 -26.59 -10.57 -26.30
C LEU A 219 -26.84 -11.55 -27.47
N SER A 220 -27.16 -12.81 -27.19
CA SER A 220 -27.50 -13.81 -28.21
C SER A 220 -28.75 -13.44 -29.02
N GLU A 221 -29.75 -12.81 -28.38
CA GLU A 221 -30.95 -12.28 -29.05
C GLU A 221 -30.64 -11.10 -29.99
N ARG A 222 -29.47 -10.46 -29.86
CA ARG A 222 -29.01 -9.33 -30.67
C ARG A 222 -27.94 -9.72 -31.70
N ASP A 223 -28.13 -10.86 -32.35
CA ASP A 223 -27.26 -11.42 -33.42
C ASP A 223 -25.81 -11.74 -32.99
N CYS A 224 -25.51 -11.81 -31.70
CA CYS A 224 -24.21 -12.30 -31.25
C CYS A 224 -24.17 -13.84 -31.34
N ARG A 225 -23.31 -14.39 -32.20
CA ARG A 225 -23.14 -15.84 -32.36
C ARG A 225 -21.87 -16.31 -31.65
N PHE A 226 -21.97 -16.52 -30.34
CA PHE A 226 -20.89 -17.04 -29.50
C PHE A 226 -21.31 -18.28 -28.71
N LEU A 227 -20.33 -19.02 -28.20
CA LEU A 227 -20.52 -19.98 -27.12
C LEU A 227 -20.50 -19.25 -25.77
N HIS A 228 -21.55 -19.41 -24.96
CA HIS A 228 -21.61 -18.85 -23.60
C HIS A 228 -21.19 -19.90 -22.58
N VAL A 229 -19.94 -19.82 -22.13
CA VAL A 229 -19.37 -20.80 -21.19
C VAL A 229 -19.28 -20.21 -19.79
N ILE A 230 -19.70 -20.97 -18.79
CA ILE A 230 -19.62 -20.59 -17.39
C ILE A 230 -18.20 -20.82 -16.86
N CYS A 231 -17.70 -19.87 -16.08
CA CYS A 231 -16.37 -19.88 -15.52
C CYS A 231 -16.16 -21.07 -14.57
N LYS A 232 -15.33 -22.04 -14.99
CA LYS A 232 -15.10 -23.26 -14.21
C LYS A 232 -14.41 -23.00 -12.87
N VAL A 233 -13.59 -21.95 -12.75
CA VAL A 233 -13.03 -21.56 -11.44
C VAL A 233 -14.15 -21.15 -10.47
N HIS A 234 -15.16 -20.43 -10.95
CA HIS A 234 -16.30 -20.03 -10.13
C HIS A 234 -17.16 -21.25 -9.76
N ASP A 235 -17.40 -22.15 -10.71
CA ASP A 235 -18.12 -23.41 -10.46
C ASP A 235 -17.43 -24.26 -9.39
N LEU A 236 -16.11 -24.43 -9.48
CA LEU A 236 -15.33 -25.17 -8.46
C LEU A 236 -15.34 -24.47 -7.09
N HIS A 237 -15.41 -23.15 -7.05
CA HIS A 237 -15.62 -22.43 -5.78
C HIS A 237 -17.01 -22.69 -5.18
N LEU A 238 -18.05 -22.81 -6.00
CA LEU A 238 -19.39 -23.21 -5.52
C LEU A 238 -19.40 -24.65 -4.99
N VAL A 239 -18.61 -25.54 -5.60
CA VAL A 239 -18.42 -26.92 -5.10
C VAL A 239 -17.67 -26.90 -3.77
N ALA A 240 -16.60 -26.10 -3.63
CA ALA A 240 -15.89 -25.92 -2.38
C ALA A 240 -16.78 -25.34 -1.26
N GLU A 241 -17.72 -24.48 -1.61
CA GLU A 241 -18.72 -23.95 -0.67
C GLU A 241 -19.69 -25.04 -0.20
N THR A 242 -20.07 -25.99 -1.06
CA THR A 242 -20.84 -27.17 -0.63
C THR A 242 -20.05 -28.05 0.33
N ILE A 243 -18.73 -28.23 0.12
CA ILE A 243 -17.87 -28.92 1.09
C ILE A 243 -17.94 -28.21 2.45
N ARG A 244 -17.77 -26.89 2.47
CA ARG A 244 -17.88 -26.10 3.72
C ARG A 244 -19.19 -26.35 4.47
N GLN A 245 -20.30 -26.35 3.73
CA GLN A 245 -21.64 -26.58 4.30
C GLN A 245 -21.83 -28.00 4.85
N SER A 246 -21.15 -29.00 4.27
CA SER A 246 -21.16 -30.38 4.77
C SER A 246 -20.38 -30.58 6.07
N PHE A 247 -19.52 -29.63 6.47
CA PHE A 247 -18.70 -29.71 7.70
C PHE A 247 -18.90 -28.51 8.63
N PRO A 248 -20.11 -28.31 9.21
CA PRO A 248 -20.45 -27.12 9.99
C PRO A 248 -19.59 -26.96 11.26
N LYS A 249 -19.16 -28.06 11.90
CA LYS A 249 -18.27 -28.00 13.08
C LYS A 249 -16.86 -27.50 12.72
N VAL A 250 -16.34 -27.91 11.57
CA VAL A 250 -15.06 -27.41 11.06
C VAL A 250 -15.18 -25.91 10.74
N ASP A 251 -16.28 -25.49 10.11
CA ASP A 251 -16.54 -24.08 9.84
C ASP A 251 -16.65 -23.25 11.13
N ALA A 252 -17.33 -23.77 12.15
CA ALA A 252 -17.44 -23.16 13.48
C ALA A 252 -16.07 -23.02 14.17
N LEU A 253 -15.23 -24.07 14.16
CA LEU A 253 -13.85 -24.02 14.65
C LEU A 253 -13.06 -22.90 13.95
N LEU A 254 -13.04 -22.91 12.61
CA LEU A 254 -12.24 -21.93 11.86
C LEU A 254 -12.72 -20.49 12.10
N ALA A 255 -14.04 -20.28 12.22
CA ALA A 255 -14.62 -18.98 12.49
C ALA A 255 -14.30 -18.47 13.92
N SER A 256 -14.43 -19.33 14.94
CA SER A 256 -14.13 -18.98 16.33
C SER A 256 -12.63 -18.75 16.52
N THR A 257 -11.77 -19.64 16.04
CA THR A 257 -10.31 -19.48 16.15
C THR A 257 -9.80 -18.24 15.39
N THR A 258 -10.39 -17.92 14.23
CA THR A 258 -10.08 -16.66 13.55
C THR A 258 -10.35 -15.46 14.45
N LYS A 259 -11.52 -15.40 15.09
CA LYS A 259 -11.90 -14.28 15.95
C LYS A 259 -10.96 -14.12 17.15
N VAL A 260 -10.39 -15.22 17.66
CA VAL A 260 -9.39 -15.18 18.73
C VAL A 260 -8.16 -14.37 18.31
N PHE A 261 -7.67 -14.56 17.08
CA PHE A 261 -6.48 -13.88 16.57
C PHE A 261 -6.78 -12.54 15.89
N LEU A 262 -8.01 -12.32 15.42
CA LEU A 262 -8.40 -11.14 14.66
C LEU A 262 -8.27 -9.87 15.53
N LYS A 263 -7.34 -8.98 15.16
CA LYS A 263 -7.07 -7.70 15.84
C LYS A 263 -6.60 -7.81 17.30
N SER A 264 -6.34 -9.02 17.82
CA SER A 264 -5.74 -9.21 19.15
C SER A 264 -4.24 -9.48 19.03
N LEU A 265 -3.47 -8.40 19.07
CA LEU A 265 -2.00 -8.46 19.06
C LEU A 265 -1.46 -9.23 20.28
N LYS A 266 -2.19 -9.21 21.41
CA LYS A 266 -1.87 -9.98 22.62
C LYS A 266 -1.90 -11.50 22.35
N HIS A 267 -2.96 -12.02 21.71
CA HIS A 267 -3.08 -13.45 21.43
C HIS A 267 -2.09 -13.92 20.36
N LEU A 268 -1.79 -13.08 19.37
CA LEU A 268 -0.75 -13.36 18.37
C LEU A 268 0.65 -13.43 19.02
N ARG A 269 0.98 -12.49 19.92
CA ARG A 269 2.24 -12.52 20.69
C ARG A 269 2.35 -13.79 21.54
N GLU A 270 1.29 -14.20 22.22
CA GLU A 270 1.29 -15.40 23.06
C GLU A 270 1.37 -16.69 22.22
N PHE A 271 0.74 -16.71 21.04
CA PHE A 271 0.89 -17.80 20.08
C PHE A 271 2.34 -17.91 19.57
N HIS A 272 2.96 -16.79 19.16
CA HIS A 272 4.37 -16.78 18.74
C HIS A 272 5.34 -17.09 19.88
N ARG A 273 5.01 -16.74 21.13
CA ARG A 273 5.82 -17.13 22.31
C ARG A 273 5.95 -18.65 22.41
N LYS A 274 4.90 -19.39 22.08
CA LYS A 274 4.83 -20.85 22.18
C LYS A 274 5.25 -21.56 20.90
N CYS A 275 5.01 -20.93 19.76
CA CYS A 275 5.28 -21.48 18.44
C CYS A 275 6.13 -20.48 17.62
N PRO A 276 7.39 -20.23 17.99
CA PRO A 276 8.21 -19.13 17.44
C PRO A 276 8.62 -19.29 15.96
N ASP A 277 8.69 -20.52 15.45
CA ASP A 277 9.04 -20.82 14.05
C ASP A 277 7.83 -21.13 13.16
N PHE A 278 6.62 -20.90 13.67
CA PHE A 278 5.38 -21.38 13.04
C PHE A 278 4.73 -20.28 12.19
N PRO A 279 4.20 -20.59 11.00
CA PRO A 279 3.45 -19.61 10.21
C PRO A 279 2.23 -19.12 11.00
N GLU A 280 1.84 -17.85 10.83
CA GLU A 280 0.58 -17.36 11.41
C GLU A 280 -0.61 -18.11 10.79
N PRO A 281 -1.67 -18.38 11.58
CA PRO A 281 -2.94 -18.86 11.03
C PRO A 281 -3.40 -17.93 9.89
N PRO A 282 -3.75 -18.45 8.71
CA PRO A 282 -4.14 -17.63 7.59
C PRO A 282 -5.37 -16.81 7.95
N GLN A 283 -5.27 -15.48 7.85
CA GLN A 283 -6.43 -14.62 8.05
C GLN A 283 -7.49 -14.94 6.97
N PRO A 284 -8.75 -15.18 7.34
CA PRO A 284 -9.77 -15.48 6.35
C PRO A 284 -10.09 -14.21 5.57
N ILE A 285 -9.58 -14.17 4.35
CA ILE A 285 -10.17 -13.35 3.31
C ILE A 285 -11.38 -14.13 2.81
N LEU A 286 -12.59 -13.62 3.03
CA LEU A 286 -13.87 -14.28 2.76
C LEU A 286 -14.19 -14.44 1.25
N THR A 287 -13.20 -14.53 0.37
CA THR A 287 -13.41 -14.66 -1.09
C THR A 287 -12.43 -15.65 -1.73
N ARG A 288 -12.96 -16.49 -2.63
CA ARG A 288 -12.23 -17.34 -3.61
C ARG A 288 -11.28 -18.42 -3.03
N GLY A 289 -11.85 -19.48 -2.44
CA GLY A 289 -11.11 -20.75 -2.16
C GLY A 289 -10.21 -20.75 -0.92
N THR A 290 -10.17 -19.65 -0.19
CA THR A 290 -9.38 -19.46 1.05
C THR A 290 -9.79 -20.40 2.19
N TRP A 291 -11.05 -20.84 2.25
CA TRP A 291 -11.51 -21.74 3.31
C TRP A 291 -10.80 -23.11 3.26
N LEU A 292 -10.70 -23.74 2.09
CA LEU A 292 -9.99 -25.03 1.95
C LEU A 292 -8.50 -24.90 2.34
N LYS A 293 -7.86 -23.79 1.93
CA LYS A 293 -6.48 -23.49 2.35
C LYS A 293 -6.34 -23.40 3.87
N THR A 294 -7.28 -22.74 4.53
CA THR A 294 -7.32 -22.67 5.99
C THR A 294 -7.55 -24.05 6.60
N VAL A 295 -8.50 -24.84 6.09
CA VAL A 295 -8.72 -26.22 6.56
C VAL A 295 -7.44 -27.05 6.48
N PHE A 296 -6.71 -27.00 5.37
CA PHE A 296 -5.47 -27.76 5.21
C PHE A 296 -4.40 -27.34 6.20
N TYR A 297 -4.24 -26.03 6.41
CA TYR A 297 -3.34 -25.50 7.44
C TYR A 297 -3.70 -26.03 8.84
N TYR A 298 -4.99 -26.03 9.21
CA TYR A 298 -5.43 -26.54 10.52
C TYR A 298 -5.32 -28.06 10.61
N ALA A 299 -5.51 -28.80 9.52
CA ALA A 299 -5.34 -30.25 9.48
C ALA A 299 -3.86 -30.65 9.70
N GLU A 300 -2.92 -29.91 9.12
CA GLU A 300 -1.47 -30.15 9.26
C GLU A 300 -0.93 -29.75 10.65
N HIS A 301 -1.60 -28.81 11.33
CA HIS A 301 -1.07 -28.15 12.54
C HIS A 301 -2.02 -28.19 13.74
N PHE A 302 -2.98 -29.12 13.73
CA PHE A 302 -4.08 -29.17 14.70
C PHE A 302 -3.60 -29.17 16.16
N GLN A 303 -2.62 -30.01 16.48
CA GLN A 303 -2.16 -30.21 17.87
C GLN A 303 -1.44 -28.97 18.43
N GLN A 304 -0.64 -28.30 17.61
CA GLN A 304 0.09 -27.08 17.99
C GLN A 304 -0.89 -25.92 18.26
N ILE A 305 -1.88 -25.75 17.39
CA ILE A 305 -2.90 -24.70 17.54
C ILE A 305 -3.79 -25.00 18.75
N LYS A 306 -4.22 -26.26 18.91
CA LYS A 306 -4.99 -26.72 20.08
C LYS A 306 -4.28 -26.41 21.40
N ALA A 307 -2.99 -26.72 21.50
CA ALA A 307 -2.19 -26.43 22.69
C ALA A 307 -2.14 -24.93 23.00
N ALA A 308 -1.97 -24.08 21.99
CA ALA A 308 -1.95 -22.63 22.19
C ALA A 308 -3.32 -22.08 22.64
N ILE A 309 -4.41 -22.53 22.03
CA ILE A 309 -5.77 -22.04 22.30
C ILE A 309 -6.28 -22.47 23.68
N LEU A 310 -5.98 -23.69 24.12
CA LEU A 310 -6.43 -24.21 25.44
C LEU A 310 -5.82 -23.46 26.63
N GLU A 311 -4.71 -22.75 26.43
CA GLU A 311 -4.06 -21.96 27.48
C GLU A 311 -4.54 -20.50 27.52
N PHE A 312 -5.33 -20.04 26.55
CA PHE A 312 -5.91 -18.71 26.61
C PHE A 312 -7.02 -18.63 27.66
N ASN A 313 -7.13 -17.49 28.32
CA ASN A 313 -8.15 -17.28 29.34
C ASN A 313 -9.53 -17.12 28.67
N PRO A 314 -10.49 -18.04 28.88
CA PRO A 314 -11.79 -18.00 28.22
C PRO A 314 -12.64 -16.78 28.61
N VAL A 315 -12.35 -16.15 29.76
CA VAL A 315 -13.07 -14.96 30.25
C VAL A 315 -12.74 -13.70 29.44
N GLU A 316 -11.64 -13.69 28.68
CA GLU A 316 -11.20 -12.48 27.96
C GLU A 316 -12.04 -12.20 26.70
N VAL A 317 -12.43 -13.23 25.96
CA VAL A 317 -13.22 -13.12 24.72
C VAL A 317 -14.06 -14.39 24.54
N ALA A 318 -15.37 -14.26 24.31
CA ALA A 318 -16.27 -15.39 24.08
C ALA A 318 -15.80 -16.35 22.96
N ALA A 319 -15.13 -15.82 21.93
CA ALA A 319 -14.54 -16.61 20.85
C ALA A 319 -13.45 -17.60 21.31
N ILE A 320 -12.76 -17.34 22.44
CA ILE A 320 -11.78 -18.25 23.03
C ILE A 320 -12.50 -19.48 23.58
N GLU A 321 -13.54 -19.27 24.38
CA GLU A 321 -14.36 -20.36 24.91
C GLU A 321 -14.97 -21.21 23.78
N GLU A 322 -15.60 -20.55 22.79
CA GLU A 322 -16.13 -21.21 21.58
C GLU A 322 -15.06 -22.05 20.89
N SER A 323 -13.86 -21.49 20.68
CA SER A 323 -12.77 -22.20 20.01
C SER A 323 -12.23 -23.37 20.85
N GLN A 324 -12.14 -23.22 22.17
CA GLN A 324 -11.66 -24.28 23.07
C GLN A 324 -12.62 -25.48 23.08
N THR A 325 -13.93 -25.24 23.10
CA THR A 325 -14.94 -26.30 23.00
C THR A 325 -14.80 -27.07 21.70
N GLU A 326 -14.66 -26.38 20.56
CA GLU A 326 -14.52 -27.03 19.25
C GLU A 326 -13.21 -27.83 19.13
N PHE A 327 -12.09 -27.35 19.71
CA PHE A 327 -10.82 -28.09 19.73
C PHE A 327 -10.85 -29.36 20.61
N GLN A 328 -11.81 -29.46 21.53
CA GLN A 328 -11.99 -30.64 22.37
C GLN A 328 -12.80 -31.76 21.67
N ASP A 329 -13.55 -31.43 20.61
CA ASP A 329 -14.33 -32.41 19.85
C ASP A 329 -13.43 -33.25 18.91
N LEU A 330 -13.28 -34.55 19.20
CA LEU A 330 -12.47 -35.48 18.39
C LEU A 330 -13.01 -35.65 16.95
N SER A 331 -14.30 -35.38 16.71
CA SER A 331 -14.88 -35.44 15.38
C SER A 331 -14.35 -34.33 14.46
N VAL A 332 -13.92 -33.20 15.03
CA VAL A 332 -13.40 -32.05 14.27
C VAL A 332 -12.01 -32.34 13.69
N GLU A 333 -11.10 -32.94 14.48
CA GLU A 333 -9.77 -33.34 13.98
C GLU A 333 -9.89 -34.37 12.85
N THR A 334 -10.81 -35.33 13.03
CA THR A 334 -11.08 -36.36 12.02
C THR A 334 -11.65 -35.74 10.75
N ALA A 335 -12.62 -34.83 10.88
CA ALA A 335 -13.20 -34.11 9.74
C ALA A 335 -12.17 -33.25 8.99
N LEU A 336 -11.27 -32.54 9.68
CA LEU A 336 -10.18 -31.79 9.05
C LEU A 336 -9.28 -32.68 8.20
N LYS A 337 -8.88 -33.85 8.72
CA LYS A 337 -8.07 -34.83 7.98
C LYS A 337 -8.83 -35.42 6.79
N THR A 338 -10.11 -35.73 6.96
CA THR A 338 -10.98 -36.20 5.86
C THR A 338 -11.07 -35.17 4.74
N ILE A 339 -11.30 -33.89 5.07
CA ILE A 339 -11.36 -32.82 4.06
C ILE A 339 -10.02 -32.68 3.33
N HIS A 340 -8.91 -32.67 4.08
CA HIS A 340 -7.57 -32.57 3.49
C HIS A 340 -7.29 -33.73 2.52
N ASN A 341 -7.56 -34.97 2.94
CA ASN A 341 -7.23 -36.14 2.12
C ASN A 341 -8.13 -36.27 0.88
N ASN A 342 -9.40 -35.90 0.99
CA ASN A 342 -10.39 -36.11 -0.07
C ASN A 342 -10.43 -34.96 -1.09
N TYR A 343 -10.17 -33.71 -0.67
CA TYR A 343 -10.44 -32.53 -1.50
C TYR A 343 -9.22 -31.65 -1.81
N LYS A 344 -8.00 -32.08 -1.45
CA LYS A 344 -6.77 -31.38 -1.84
C LYS A 344 -6.62 -31.23 -3.36
N GLY A 345 -6.95 -32.28 -4.12
CA GLY A 345 -6.91 -32.22 -5.59
C GLY A 345 -7.87 -31.20 -6.19
N LEU A 346 -9.04 -30.96 -5.57
CA LEU A 346 -9.98 -29.90 -5.96
C LEU A 346 -9.37 -28.50 -5.76
N TYR A 347 -8.71 -28.26 -4.63
CA TYR A 347 -8.02 -27.00 -4.36
C TYR A 347 -6.87 -26.75 -5.36
N ASP A 348 -6.05 -27.78 -5.61
CA ASP A 348 -4.95 -27.69 -6.57
C ASP A 348 -5.47 -27.39 -7.99
N ALA A 349 -6.62 -27.97 -8.37
CA ALA A 349 -7.29 -27.67 -9.64
C ALA A 349 -7.74 -26.20 -9.73
N ILE A 350 -8.31 -25.65 -8.65
CA ILE A 350 -8.67 -24.23 -8.56
C ILE A 350 -7.44 -23.35 -8.74
N GLU A 351 -6.32 -23.64 -8.06
CA GLU A 351 -5.08 -22.86 -8.20
C GLU A 351 -4.50 -22.95 -9.61
N LYS A 352 -4.50 -24.14 -10.23
CA LYS A 352 -4.03 -24.34 -11.61
C LYS A 352 -4.87 -23.55 -12.61
N LEU A 353 -6.20 -23.65 -12.54
CA LEU A 353 -7.12 -22.99 -13.48
C LEU A 353 -7.09 -21.45 -13.40
N GLN A 354 -6.61 -20.88 -12.29
CA GLN A 354 -6.37 -19.44 -12.19
C GLN A 354 -5.19 -18.96 -13.06
N ASN A 355 -4.37 -19.87 -13.58
CA ASN A 355 -3.30 -19.54 -14.51
C ASN A 355 -3.81 -19.29 -15.95
N SER A 356 -3.78 -18.03 -16.37
CA SER A 356 -4.25 -17.60 -17.72
C SER A 356 -3.46 -18.17 -18.92
N SER A 357 -2.34 -18.85 -18.69
CA SER A 357 -1.53 -19.44 -19.77
C SER A 357 -1.94 -20.85 -20.17
N LEU A 358 -2.88 -21.49 -19.46
CA LEU A 358 -3.35 -22.84 -19.80
C LEU A 358 -4.04 -22.87 -21.17
N SER A 359 -3.79 -23.95 -21.89
CA SER A 359 -4.54 -24.33 -23.09
C SER A 359 -5.93 -24.85 -22.73
N LEU A 360 -6.82 -24.91 -23.72
CA LEU A 360 -8.15 -25.50 -23.54
C LEU A 360 -8.05 -26.99 -23.16
N ALA A 361 -7.11 -27.74 -23.76
CA ALA A 361 -6.87 -29.15 -23.48
C ALA A 361 -6.50 -29.38 -22.01
N GLU A 362 -5.51 -28.63 -21.50
CA GLU A 362 -5.10 -28.70 -20.10
C GLU A 362 -6.25 -28.31 -19.15
N SER A 363 -7.03 -27.30 -19.53
CA SER A 363 -8.19 -26.87 -18.72
C SER A 363 -9.27 -27.95 -18.63
N LEU A 364 -9.58 -28.62 -19.75
CA LEU A 364 -10.53 -29.73 -19.79
C LEU A 364 -10.01 -30.92 -18.98
N GLN A 365 -8.72 -31.27 -19.13
CA GLN A 365 -8.10 -32.33 -18.36
C GLN A 365 -8.18 -32.08 -16.85
N ILE A 366 -7.92 -30.85 -16.38
CA ILE A 366 -8.05 -30.51 -14.96
C ILE A 366 -9.48 -30.72 -14.47
N VAL A 367 -10.50 -30.35 -15.26
CA VAL A 367 -11.90 -30.57 -14.91
C VAL A 367 -12.23 -32.08 -14.86
N ASP A 368 -11.70 -32.86 -15.78
CA ASP A 368 -11.90 -34.31 -15.81
C ASP A 368 -11.20 -35.01 -14.63
N GLU A 369 -10.00 -34.56 -14.25
CA GLU A 369 -9.28 -35.01 -13.05
C GLU A 369 -10.10 -34.75 -11.77
N VAL A 370 -10.74 -33.58 -11.65
CA VAL A 370 -11.65 -33.28 -10.52
C VAL A 370 -12.86 -34.20 -10.54
N ASN A 371 -13.45 -34.46 -11.71
CA ASN A 371 -14.55 -35.41 -11.82
C ASN A 371 -14.11 -36.79 -11.32
N SER A 372 -13.00 -37.32 -11.83
CA SER A 372 -12.46 -38.61 -11.39
C SER A 372 -12.20 -38.66 -9.88
N LEU A 373 -11.60 -37.60 -9.31
CA LEU A 373 -11.40 -37.48 -7.87
C LEU A 373 -12.73 -37.65 -7.11
N LEU A 374 -13.74 -36.84 -7.44
CA LEU A 374 -15.03 -36.86 -6.74
C LEU A 374 -15.80 -38.17 -6.91
N GLN A 375 -15.58 -38.92 -8.00
CA GLN A 375 -16.18 -40.26 -8.16
C GLN A 375 -15.50 -41.32 -7.28
N THR A 376 -14.23 -41.12 -6.90
CA THR A 376 -13.45 -42.10 -6.11
C THR A 376 -13.55 -41.89 -4.59
N VAL A 377 -14.00 -40.71 -4.14
CA VAL A 377 -14.14 -40.40 -2.71
C VAL A 377 -15.34 -41.14 -2.12
N GLY A 378 -15.08 -42.15 -1.28
CA GLY A 378 -16.09 -42.99 -0.61
C GLY A 378 -16.68 -42.42 0.69
N ASP A 379 -16.60 -41.11 0.89
CA ASP A 379 -17.13 -40.41 2.08
C ASP A 379 -18.63 -40.08 1.91
N PRO A 380 -19.52 -40.39 2.87
CA PRO A 380 -20.93 -40.00 2.83
C PRO A 380 -21.15 -38.49 2.58
N MET A 381 -20.22 -37.65 3.03
CA MET A 381 -20.29 -36.19 2.84
C MET A 381 -19.94 -35.75 1.41
N ASN A 382 -19.38 -36.64 0.58
CA ASN A 382 -19.02 -36.34 -0.81
C ASN A 382 -20.22 -36.40 -1.76
N GLU A 383 -21.29 -37.12 -1.43
CA GLU A 383 -22.48 -37.22 -2.29
C GLU A 383 -23.10 -35.85 -2.66
N PRO A 384 -23.35 -34.91 -1.72
CA PRO A 384 -23.82 -33.57 -2.09
C PRO A 384 -22.79 -32.77 -2.92
N VAL A 385 -21.49 -32.98 -2.68
CA VAL A 385 -20.39 -32.30 -3.39
C VAL A 385 -20.33 -32.77 -4.84
N LYS A 386 -20.38 -34.09 -5.06
CA LYS A 386 -20.46 -34.72 -6.37
C LYS A 386 -21.70 -34.26 -7.13
N ASN A 387 -22.88 -34.30 -6.50
CA ASN A 387 -24.12 -33.81 -7.11
C ASN A 387 -24.03 -32.32 -7.49
N LYS A 388 -23.41 -31.48 -6.64
CA LYS A 388 -23.17 -30.08 -6.98
C LYS A 388 -22.25 -29.94 -8.19
N PHE A 389 -21.14 -30.67 -8.24
CA PHE A 389 -20.18 -30.65 -9.35
C PHE A 389 -20.84 -31.10 -10.67
N GLU A 390 -21.60 -32.19 -10.66
CA GLU A 390 -22.33 -32.64 -11.85
C GLU A 390 -23.38 -31.63 -12.31
N ASN A 391 -24.08 -30.98 -11.37
CA ASN A 391 -25.07 -29.96 -11.70
C ASN A 391 -24.45 -28.71 -12.33
N VAL A 392 -23.32 -28.20 -11.82
CA VAL A 392 -22.66 -27.03 -12.41
C VAL A 392 -22.11 -27.31 -13.80
N LEU A 393 -21.70 -28.55 -14.09
CA LEU A 393 -21.35 -28.96 -15.45
C LEU A 393 -22.58 -29.07 -16.38
N LYS A 394 -23.66 -29.72 -15.92
CA LYS A 394 -24.90 -29.89 -16.70
C LYS A 394 -25.59 -28.57 -17.05
N THR A 395 -25.46 -27.56 -16.20
CA THR A 395 -26.10 -26.25 -16.40
C THR A 395 -25.45 -25.44 -17.53
N ASP A 396 -24.24 -25.83 -17.96
CA ASP A 396 -23.43 -25.15 -18.97
C ASP A 396 -23.48 -25.89 -20.33
N ALA A 397 -24.59 -25.76 -21.05
CA ALA A 397 -24.83 -26.51 -22.29
C ALA A 397 -23.79 -26.24 -23.41
N ASP A 398 -23.17 -25.05 -23.40
CA ASP A 398 -22.13 -24.69 -24.38
C ASP A 398 -20.75 -25.22 -23.98
N PHE A 399 -20.52 -25.62 -22.74
CA PHE A 399 -19.29 -26.32 -22.34
C PHE A 399 -19.17 -27.70 -23.00
N ASP A 400 -20.27 -28.45 -23.11
CA ASP A 400 -20.27 -29.74 -23.85
C ASP A 400 -20.02 -29.54 -25.35
N ARG A 401 -20.53 -28.44 -25.92
CA ARG A 401 -20.24 -28.06 -27.32
C ARG A 401 -18.76 -27.70 -27.47
N LEU A 402 -18.19 -26.95 -26.53
CA LEU A 402 -16.77 -26.61 -26.52
C LEU A 402 -15.89 -27.87 -26.43
N ARG A 403 -16.29 -28.85 -25.61
CA ARG A 403 -15.61 -30.15 -25.50
C ARG A 403 -15.63 -30.92 -26.84
N ARG A 404 -16.79 -30.99 -27.51
CA ARG A 404 -16.87 -31.62 -28.85
C ARG A 404 -16.00 -30.91 -29.89
N ILE A 405 -16.00 -29.58 -29.89
CA ILE A 405 -15.13 -28.78 -30.76
C ILE A 405 -13.65 -29.10 -30.49
N HIS A 406 -13.26 -29.29 -29.23
CA HIS A 406 -11.90 -29.69 -28.88
C HIS A 406 -11.57 -31.11 -29.36
N GLU A 407 -12.49 -32.06 -29.19
CA GLU A 407 -12.33 -33.46 -29.65
C GLU A 407 -12.11 -33.55 -31.17
N ASP A 408 -12.77 -32.67 -31.95
CA ASP A 408 -12.60 -32.56 -33.41
C ASP A 408 -11.25 -31.92 -33.86
N LEU A 409 -10.51 -31.27 -32.96
CA LEU A 409 -9.30 -30.48 -33.26
C LEU A 409 -7.96 -31.22 -33.03
N CYS A 410 -7.97 -32.51 -32.68
CA CYS A 410 -6.77 -33.26 -32.27
C CYS A 410 -5.72 -33.50 -33.38
N VAL A 411 -4.76 -32.59 -33.57
CA VAL A 411 -3.39 -32.88 -34.09
C VAL A 411 -2.30 -31.95 -33.46
N ARG A 412 -1.39 -32.58 -32.68
CA ARG A 412 0.05 -32.33 -32.37
C ARG A 412 0.59 -31.06 -31.66
N ASP A 413 1.16 -31.34 -30.47
CA ASP A 413 2.47 -31.03 -29.84
C ASP A 413 3.11 -29.62 -29.77
N ASN A 414 3.29 -29.20 -28.50
CA ASN A 414 4.50 -28.75 -27.76
C ASN A 414 5.65 -27.98 -28.44
N ASP A 415 5.89 -26.76 -27.95
CA ASP A 415 7.20 -26.08 -27.91
C ASP A 415 7.26 -25.09 -26.71
N ILE A 416 8.42 -24.97 -26.05
CA ILE A 416 8.66 -24.04 -24.91
C ILE A 416 9.58 -22.87 -25.33
N PHE A 417 9.24 -21.67 -24.85
CA PHE A 417 9.72 -20.38 -25.35
C PHE A 417 10.59 -19.59 -24.34
N CYS A 418 11.62 -18.87 -24.82
CA CYS A 418 12.49 -18.03 -23.98
C CYS A 418 12.05 -16.56 -23.99
N ASN A 419 11.50 -16.07 -22.87
CA ASN A 419 10.92 -14.72 -22.73
C ASN A 419 11.91 -13.54 -22.71
N LEU A 420 13.21 -13.77 -22.90
CA LEU A 420 14.23 -12.70 -22.89
C LEU A 420 14.80 -12.40 -24.29
N CYS A 421 14.64 -13.32 -25.25
CA CYS A 421 15.21 -13.17 -26.59
C CYS A 421 14.34 -13.75 -27.73
N ASP A 422 13.11 -14.16 -27.42
CA ASP A 422 12.13 -14.67 -28.38
C ASP A 422 12.63 -15.81 -29.28
N ARG A 423 13.31 -16.82 -28.71
CA ARG A 423 13.73 -18.05 -29.40
C ARG A 423 13.24 -19.32 -28.69
N ILE A 424 13.04 -20.39 -29.46
CA ILE A 424 12.70 -21.75 -29.00
C ILE A 424 13.98 -22.46 -28.53
N ILE A 425 13.96 -23.13 -27.37
CA ILE A 425 15.13 -23.79 -26.77
C ILE A 425 15.01 -25.31 -26.84
N ASN A 426 16.04 -25.99 -27.35
CA ASN A 426 16.18 -27.45 -27.30
C ASN A 426 16.88 -27.88 -25.98
N THR A 427 16.26 -28.75 -25.19
CA THR A 427 16.62 -29.04 -23.78
C THR A 427 17.60 -30.19 -23.55
N CYS A 428 18.30 -30.68 -24.59
CA CYS A 428 19.08 -31.91 -24.44
C CYS A 428 20.36 -31.82 -23.56
N LYS A 429 20.86 -30.63 -23.14
CA LYS A 429 22.00 -30.53 -22.19
C LYS A 429 21.95 -29.29 -21.27
N LYS A 430 21.97 -29.52 -19.94
CA LYS A 430 21.95 -28.52 -18.83
C LYS A 430 23.04 -27.44 -18.93
N TYR A 431 24.18 -27.74 -19.56
CA TYR A 431 25.33 -26.85 -19.76
C TYR A 431 25.05 -25.62 -20.65
N ASN A 432 24.16 -25.74 -21.65
CA ASN A 432 23.88 -24.65 -22.59
C ASN A 432 23.03 -23.52 -21.98
N VAL A 433 22.17 -23.86 -21.01
CA VAL A 433 21.38 -22.90 -20.23
C VAL A 433 22.28 -22.09 -19.30
N THR A 434 23.26 -22.74 -18.66
CA THR A 434 24.21 -22.07 -17.74
C THR A 434 25.18 -21.13 -18.48
N ARG A 435 25.56 -21.45 -19.73
CA ARG A 435 26.42 -20.59 -20.57
C ARG A 435 25.69 -19.35 -21.11
N HIS A 436 24.39 -19.44 -21.36
CA HIS A 436 23.55 -18.30 -21.77
C HIS A 436 23.37 -17.29 -20.63
N VAL A 437 23.07 -17.78 -19.41
CA VAL A 437 22.91 -16.95 -18.20
C VAL A 437 24.23 -16.26 -17.77
N ARG A 438 25.39 -16.86 -18.06
CA ARG A 438 26.72 -16.33 -17.71
C ARG A 438 27.22 -15.20 -18.63
N SER A 439 26.50 -14.86 -19.70
CA SER A 439 26.91 -13.81 -20.66
C SER A 439 26.54 -12.37 -20.23
N HIS A 440 26.06 -12.19 -19.00
CA HIS A 440 25.63 -10.88 -18.48
C HIS A 440 26.43 -10.46 -17.24
N GLY A 441 27.60 -9.86 -17.48
CA GLY A 441 28.34 -9.05 -16.50
C GLY A 441 29.62 -8.48 -17.14
N SER A 442 30.13 -7.30 -16.79
CA SER A 442 29.58 -6.13 -16.10
C SER A 442 30.55 -4.98 -16.35
N GLY A 443 30.08 -3.89 -16.98
CA GLY A 443 30.79 -2.60 -17.10
C GLY A 443 29.96 -1.48 -16.47
N TYR A 444 29.28 -1.76 -15.35
CA TYR A 444 28.36 -0.81 -14.73
C TYR A 444 29.11 0.21 -13.88
N ASP A 445 28.74 1.48 -14.02
CA ASP A 445 29.20 2.57 -13.17
C ASP A 445 28.68 2.39 -11.72
N PRO A 446 29.55 2.16 -10.73
CA PRO A 446 29.15 1.96 -9.34
C PRO A 446 28.45 3.17 -8.71
N THR A 447 28.84 4.39 -9.07
CA THR A 447 28.25 5.63 -8.53
C THR A 447 26.81 5.79 -9.01
N PHE A 448 26.56 5.49 -10.29
CA PHE A 448 25.20 5.48 -10.82
C PHE A 448 24.30 4.45 -10.12
N LEU A 449 24.81 3.24 -9.85
CA LEU A 449 24.04 2.20 -9.18
C LEU A 449 23.77 2.52 -7.71
N TYR A 450 24.72 3.16 -7.03
CA TYR A 450 24.54 3.68 -5.67
C TYR A 450 23.40 4.72 -5.65
N ASP A 451 23.48 5.74 -6.50
CA ASP A 451 22.47 6.82 -6.55
C ASP A 451 21.09 6.31 -6.97
N LEU A 452 21.03 5.38 -7.94
CA LEU A 452 19.78 4.72 -8.32
C LEU A 452 19.18 3.95 -7.14
N THR A 453 20.00 3.25 -6.37
CA THR A 453 19.54 2.50 -5.19
C THR A 453 18.95 3.45 -4.15
N VAL A 454 19.62 4.57 -3.86
CA VAL A 454 19.10 5.63 -2.97
C VAL A 454 17.75 6.16 -3.49
N ALA A 455 17.67 6.51 -4.77
CA ALA A 455 16.47 7.06 -5.38
C ALA A 455 15.27 6.10 -5.27
N LEU A 456 15.47 4.81 -5.52
CA LEU A 456 14.42 3.80 -5.43
C LEU A 456 13.96 3.56 -3.97
N VAL A 457 14.91 3.45 -3.03
CA VAL A 457 14.61 3.22 -1.60
C VAL A 457 13.85 4.41 -0.99
N ALA A 458 14.40 5.61 -1.16
CA ALA A 458 13.82 6.84 -0.62
C ALA A 458 12.44 7.18 -1.23
N SER A 459 12.20 6.76 -2.47
CA SER A 459 10.94 7.02 -3.19
C SER A 459 9.94 5.87 -3.14
N ASP A 460 10.22 4.87 -2.30
CA ASP A 460 9.37 3.68 -2.09
C ASP A 460 9.08 2.87 -3.38
N ILE A 461 10.06 2.77 -4.28
CA ILE A 461 9.98 1.97 -5.49
C ILE A 461 10.68 0.61 -5.23
N PRO A 462 9.94 -0.52 -5.16
CA PRO A 462 10.54 -1.83 -4.93
C PRO A 462 11.50 -2.24 -6.04
N PHE A 463 12.63 -2.85 -5.66
CA PHE A 463 13.63 -3.35 -6.62
C PHE A 463 13.06 -4.33 -7.66
N HIS A 464 12.07 -5.17 -7.30
CA HIS A 464 11.48 -6.11 -8.27
C HIS A 464 10.78 -5.40 -9.45
N LYS A 465 10.42 -4.12 -9.31
CA LYS A 465 9.87 -3.34 -10.43
C LYS A 465 10.90 -3.11 -11.53
N LEU A 466 12.20 -3.16 -11.25
CA LEU A 466 13.26 -3.11 -12.26
C LEU A 466 13.32 -4.38 -13.13
N SER A 467 12.68 -5.48 -12.71
CA SER A 467 12.47 -6.64 -13.58
C SER A 467 11.35 -6.42 -14.59
N ARG A 468 10.53 -5.36 -14.44
CA ARG A 468 9.48 -5.03 -15.41
C ARG A 468 10.11 -4.29 -16.61
N PRO A 469 9.87 -4.74 -17.86
CA PRO A 469 10.41 -4.10 -19.05
C PRO A 469 10.12 -2.59 -19.10
N ALA A 470 8.89 -2.17 -18.75
CA ALA A 470 8.49 -0.77 -18.80
C ALA A 470 9.37 0.19 -17.96
N LEU A 471 9.78 -0.19 -16.74
CA LEU A 471 10.69 0.64 -15.93
C LEU A 471 12.12 0.50 -16.41
N ARG A 472 12.55 -0.73 -16.74
CA ARG A 472 13.91 -1.02 -17.16
C ARG A 472 14.25 -0.31 -18.47
N GLU A 473 13.45 -0.49 -19.51
CA GLU A 473 13.63 0.13 -20.82
C GLU A 473 13.54 1.65 -20.74
N PHE A 474 12.62 2.19 -19.92
CA PHE A 474 12.53 3.63 -19.69
C PHE A 474 13.84 4.17 -19.09
N LEU A 475 14.32 3.58 -18.00
CA LEU A 475 15.57 4.02 -17.37
C LEU A 475 16.77 3.82 -18.31
N GLU A 476 16.88 2.69 -19.01
CA GLU A 476 17.97 2.45 -19.96
C GLU A 476 17.94 3.47 -21.12
N LYS A 477 16.75 3.81 -21.63
CA LYS A 477 16.54 4.81 -22.70
C LYS A 477 16.92 6.21 -22.26
N TYR A 478 16.44 6.65 -21.10
CA TYR A 478 16.56 8.05 -20.65
C TYR A 478 17.82 8.32 -19.81
N MET A 479 18.47 7.29 -19.27
CA MET A 479 19.74 7.42 -18.56
C MET A 479 20.95 7.06 -19.42
N ASN A 480 20.72 6.50 -20.61
CA ASN A 480 21.74 5.98 -21.52
C ASN A 480 22.73 5.01 -20.82
N ARG A 481 22.21 4.16 -19.93
CA ARG A 481 22.99 3.27 -19.07
C ARG A 481 22.26 1.93 -18.92
N LYS A 482 23.00 0.82 -18.98
CA LYS A 482 22.43 -0.51 -18.74
C LYS A 482 22.22 -0.76 -17.25
N LEU A 483 21.16 -1.49 -16.91
CA LEU A 483 20.83 -1.84 -15.53
C LEU A 483 21.24 -3.27 -15.17
N PRO A 484 21.82 -3.53 -13.99
CA PRO A 484 22.10 -4.89 -13.54
C PRO A 484 20.79 -5.61 -13.13
N HIS A 485 20.92 -6.86 -12.70
CA HIS A 485 19.81 -7.56 -12.07
C HIS A 485 19.44 -6.89 -10.72
N PRO A 486 18.16 -6.82 -10.33
CA PRO A 486 17.75 -6.12 -9.10
C PRO A 486 18.41 -6.62 -7.81
N ASN A 487 18.77 -7.91 -7.75
CA ASN A 487 19.49 -8.48 -6.60
C ASN A 487 20.87 -7.83 -6.38
N THR A 488 21.51 -7.32 -7.43
CA THR A 488 22.78 -6.58 -7.31
C THR A 488 22.59 -5.30 -6.50
N LEU A 489 21.50 -4.56 -6.74
CA LEU A 489 21.17 -3.36 -5.96
C LEU A 489 20.83 -3.71 -4.51
N ARG A 490 19.99 -4.74 -4.32
CA ARG A 490 19.53 -5.18 -3.00
C ARG A 490 20.67 -5.66 -2.10
N ASN A 491 21.55 -6.52 -2.61
CA ASN A 491 22.51 -7.23 -1.75
C ASN A 491 23.80 -6.44 -1.55
N ARG A 492 24.20 -5.61 -2.53
CA ARG A 492 25.44 -4.84 -2.46
C ARG A 492 25.19 -3.43 -1.94
N TYR A 493 24.45 -2.63 -2.70
CA TYR A 493 24.36 -1.20 -2.48
C TYR A 493 23.52 -0.81 -1.26
N VAL A 494 22.49 -1.58 -0.87
CA VAL A 494 21.71 -1.28 0.35
C VAL A 494 22.59 -1.31 1.60
N ALA A 495 23.47 -2.30 1.73
CA ALA A 495 24.37 -2.40 2.88
C ALA A 495 25.40 -1.27 2.89
N ASP A 496 25.91 -0.89 1.72
CA ASP A 496 26.87 0.23 1.57
C ASP A 496 26.21 1.57 1.96
N ILE A 497 25.02 1.86 1.40
CA ILE A 497 24.25 3.06 1.71
C ILE A 497 23.88 3.11 3.20
N TYR A 498 23.49 1.99 3.80
CA TYR A 498 23.20 1.94 5.23
C TYR A 498 24.41 2.37 6.07
N ARG A 499 25.61 1.85 5.78
CA ARG A 499 26.82 2.26 6.50
C ARG A 499 27.14 3.74 6.29
N ASP A 500 26.94 4.26 5.10
CA ASP A 500 27.15 5.69 4.81
C ASP A 500 26.12 6.58 5.53
N VAL A 501 24.86 6.17 5.59
CA VAL A 501 23.82 6.85 6.38
C VAL A 501 24.18 6.84 7.86
N VAL A 502 24.61 5.70 8.43
CA VAL A 502 25.06 5.64 9.83
C VAL A 502 26.25 6.58 10.06
N ARG A 503 27.23 6.64 9.15
CA ARG A 503 28.35 7.61 9.25
C ARG A 503 27.86 9.06 9.23
N GLN A 504 26.89 9.40 8.39
CA GLN A 504 26.31 10.74 8.33
C GLN A 504 25.58 11.07 9.63
N ILE A 505 24.78 10.15 10.17
CA ILE A 505 24.12 10.32 11.48
C ILE A 505 25.15 10.57 12.58
N ARG A 506 26.24 9.80 12.60
CA ARG A 506 27.35 10.00 13.55
C ARG A 506 27.97 11.40 13.43
N GLY A 507 28.15 11.90 12.20
CA GLY A 507 28.63 13.25 11.94
C GLY A 507 27.67 14.33 12.43
N ASP A 508 26.37 14.19 12.15
CA ASP A 508 25.33 15.16 12.52
C ASP A 508 25.23 15.37 14.05
N ILE A 509 25.54 14.33 14.84
CA ILE A 509 25.43 14.37 16.31
C ILE A 509 26.79 14.47 17.04
N ALA A 510 27.93 14.41 16.35
CA ALA A 510 29.23 14.18 16.97
C ALA A 510 29.57 15.17 18.11
N ASP A 511 29.37 16.46 17.85
CA ASP A 511 29.74 17.54 18.75
C ASP A 511 28.57 18.06 19.59
N ASN A 512 27.37 17.50 19.41
CA ASN A 512 26.16 17.97 20.06
C ASN A 512 25.76 17.08 21.25
N CYS A 513 25.10 17.68 22.24
CA CYS A 513 24.26 16.93 23.16
C CYS A 513 23.08 16.31 22.38
N VAL A 514 22.52 15.21 22.87
CA VAL A 514 21.48 14.48 22.16
C VAL A 514 20.27 14.20 23.05
N TYR A 515 19.12 14.08 22.39
CA TYR A 515 17.97 13.38 22.93
C TYR A 515 17.73 12.10 22.12
N PHE A 516 17.07 11.13 22.73
CA PHE A 516 16.55 9.97 22.01
C PHE A 516 15.11 9.67 22.41
N SER A 517 14.39 9.02 21.50
CA SER A 517 13.02 8.59 21.71
C SER A 517 12.84 7.13 21.33
N ILE A 518 12.02 6.44 22.12
CA ILE A 518 11.76 5.02 21.98
C ILE A 518 10.26 4.79 21.90
N ASP A 519 9.88 3.95 20.95
CA ASP A 519 8.51 3.45 20.83
C ASP A 519 8.52 1.94 20.57
N GLU A 520 7.48 1.27 21.07
CA GLU A 520 7.18 -0.11 20.75
C GLU A 520 5.97 -0.13 19.81
N ALA A 521 6.15 -0.75 18.65
CA ALA A 521 5.04 -1.09 17.76
C ALA A 521 4.93 -2.60 17.60
N THR A 522 3.73 -3.04 17.21
CA THR A 522 3.55 -4.40 16.71
C THR A 522 3.43 -4.34 15.21
N ASP A 523 4.26 -5.10 14.50
CA ASP A 523 4.19 -5.10 13.05
C ASP A 523 3.00 -5.92 12.52
N ALA A 524 2.77 -5.85 11.21
CA ALA A 524 1.68 -6.57 10.54
C ALA A 524 1.78 -8.11 10.64
N SER A 525 2.88 -8.64 11.19
CA SER A 525 3.11 -10.05 11.48
C SER A 525 3.10 -10.31 12.99
N GLY A 526 2.44 -9.47 13.79
CA GLY A 526 2.25 -9.68 15.22
C GLY A 526 3.53 -9.56 16.08
N ARG A 527 4.67 -9.18 15.50
CA ARG A 527 5.96 -9.14 16.21
C ARG A 527 6.14 -7.80 16.91
N SER A 528 6.68 -7.83 18.13
CA SER A 528 7.09 -6.62 18.85
C SER A 528 8.36 -6.02 18.23
N VAL A 529 8.30 -4.74 17.89
CA VAL A 529 9.40 -4.00 17.25
C VAL A 529 9.70 -2.76 18.06
N ALA A 530 10.95 -2.64 18.49
CA ALA A 530 11.45 -1.43 19.14
C ALA A 530 12.07 -0.49 18.10
N HIS A 531 11.70 0.78 18.19
CA HIS A 531 12.21 1.84 17.35
C HIS A 531 13.07 2.79 18.20
N PHE A 532 14.25 3.15 17.70
CA PHE A 532 15.16 4.09 18.34
C PHE A 532 15.45 5.27 17.42
N VAL A 533 14.99 6.45 17.81
CA VAL A 533 15.25 7.72 17.10
C VAL A 533 16.10 8.62 17.97
N ILE A 534 17.11 9.26 17.38
CA ILE A 534 18.04 10.18 18.04
C ILE A 534 18.02 11.55 17.35
N GLY A 535 18.22 12.63 18.10
CA GLY A 535 18.37 13.97 17.53
C GLY A 535 19.37 14.80 18.33
N ALA A 536 19.96 15.80 17.68
CA ALA A 536 20.87 16.75 18.30
C ALA A 536 20.11 17.86 19.04
N LEU A 537 20.65 18.30 20.16
CA LEU A 537 20.11 19.41 20.96
C LEU A 537 20.95 20.65 20.73
N LYS A 538 20.42 21.59 19.93
CA LYS A 538 21.06 22.87 19.59
C LYS A 538 20.35 24.03 20.31
N SER A 539 21.12 25.08 20.61
CA SER A 539 20.62 26.26 21.32
C SER A 539 19.82 27.23 20.43
N ASN A 540 20.00 27.15 19.11
CA ASN A 540 19.46 28.12 18.15
C ASN A 540 18.36 27.55 17.21
N GLY A 541 17.90 26.32 17.44
CA GLY A 541 16.83 25.71 16.66
C GLY A 541 16.71 24.21 16.91
N ALA A 542 15.58 23.64 16.47
CA ALA A 542 15.43 22.19 16.42
C ALA A 542 16.36 21.60 15.36
N SER A 543 16.94 20.43 15.65
CA SER A 543 17.69 19.67 14.66
C SER A 543 16.81 18.63 13.97
N ASP A 544 17.27 18.12 12.84
CA ASP A 544 16.75 16.86 12.31
C ASP A 544 16.97 15.72 13.32
N CYS A 545 16.07 14.73 13.26
CA CYS A 545 16.22 13.48 13.98
C CYS A 545 16.50 12.33 13.01
N HIS A 546 17.01 11.22 13.54
CA HIS A 546 17.46 10.07 12.77
C HIS A 546 16.97 8.78 13.40
N LEU A 547 16.36 7.90 12.60
CA LEU A 547 16.10 6.52 12.97
C LEU A 547 17.42 5.74 12.91
N VAL A 548 17.85 5.17 14.03
CA VAL A 548 19.10 4.39 14.12
C VAL A 548 18.80 2.90 14.02
N ALA A 549 17.72 2.46 14.67
CA ALA A 549 17.37 1.06 14.77
C ALA A 549 15.85 0.83 14.72
N SER A 550 15.44 -0.27 14.10
CA SER A 550 14.07 -0.80 14.09
C SER A 550 14.14 -2.32 14.20
N LYS A 551 14.36 -2.80 15.43
CA LYS A 551 14.66 -4.20 15.72
C LYS A 551 13.43 -4.95 16.21
N VAL A 552 13.26 -6.16 15.69
CA VAL A 552 12.30 -7.13 16.25
C VAL A 552 12.87 -7.65 17.57
N LEU A 553 12.10 -7.53 18.65
CA LEU A 553 12.47 -8.06 19.96
C LEU A 553 11.52 -9.21 20.30
N GLY A 554 12.07 -10.36 20.72
CA GLY A 554 11.27 -11.56 21.03
C GLY A 554 10.29 -11.33 22.19
N TRP A 555 10.71 -10.56 23.19
CA TRP A 555 9.88 -10.00 24.25
C TRP A 555 10.40 -8.62 24.62
N ILE A 556 9.54 -7.76 25.15
CA ILE A 556 9.90 -6.42 25.59
C ILE A 556 9.60 -6.29 27.08
N ASN A 557 10.65 -6.03 27.84
CA ASN A 557 10.64 -5.69 29.26
C ASN A 557 11.71 -4.61 29.49
N HIS A 558 11.92 -4.20 30.74
CA HIS A 558 12.88 -3.14 31.06
C HIS A 558 14.32 -3.53 30.69
N ASP A 559 14.75 -4.75 30.99
CA ASP A 559 16.13 -5.20 30.72
C ASP A 559 16.44 -5.29 29.22
N THR A 560 15.53 -5.89 28.45
CA THR A 560 15.65 -5.97 26.99
C THR A 560 15.66 -4.59 26.34
N LEU A 561 14.88 -3.64 26.86
CA LEU A 561 14.88 -2.27 26.39
C LEU A 561 16.19 -1.54 26.71
N VAL A 562 16.72 -1.70 27.94
CA VAL A 562 18.03 -1.16 28.34
C VAL A 562 19.13 -1.69 27.42
N ASN A 563 19.18 -3.01 27.21
CA ASN A 563 20.16 -3.63 26.31
C ASN A 563 20.05 -3.11 24.88
N PHE A 564 18.82 -2.99 24.36
CA PHE A 564 18.56 -2.44 23.02
C PHE A 564 19.08 -1.00 22.89
N VAL A 565 18.85 -0.15 23.89
CA VAL A 565 19.34 1.24 23.90
C VAL A 565 20.86 1.30 23.94
N THR A 566 21.49 0.51 24.81
CA THR A 566 22.95 0.45 24.93
C THR A 566 23.59 -0.03 23.62
N GLU A 567 23.00 -1.03 22.94
CA GLU A 567 23.45 -1.45 21.60
C GLU A 567 23.33 -0.34 20.54
N CYS A 568 22.25 0.44 20.58
CA CYS A 568 22.07 1.57 19.68
C CYS A 568 23.16 2.62 19.89
N PHE A 569 23.49 2.95 21.15
CA PHE A 569 24.57 3.88 21.46
C PHE A 569 25.95 3.32 21.08
N HIS A 570 26.23 2.03 21.29
CA HIS A 570 27.47 1.40 20.77
C HIS A 570 27.56 1.45 19.24
N THR A 571 26.42 1.38 18.54
CA THR A 571 26.37 1.50 17.08
C THR A 571 26.70 2.93 16.62
N ILE A 572 26.41 3.95 17.42
CA ILE A 572 26.65 5.35 17.06
C ILE A 572 28.01 5.85 17.58
N TRP A 573 28.39 5.46 18.79
CA TRP A 573 29.64 5.82 19.46
C TRP A 573 30.45 4.58 19.87
N PRO A 574 31.05 3.86 18.92
CA PRO A 574 31.83 2.65 19.22
C PRO A 574 33.11 2.91 20.04
N ASP A 575 33.72 4.10 19.87
CA ASP A 575 35.07 4.39 20.38
C ASP A 575 35.13 5.59 21.36
N ARG A 576 33.96 6.10 21.82
CA ARG A 576 33.90 7.30 22.68
C ARG A 576 32.85 7.15 23.77
N ASP A 577 33.24 7.38 25.01
CA ASP A 577 32.29 7.58 26.11
C ASP A 577 31.68 8.99 26.01
N ASN A 578 30.48 9.05 25.43
CA ASN A 578 29.67 10.26 25.32
C ASN A 578 28.45 10.20 26.25
N SER A 579 28.50 9.40 27.31
CA SER A 579 27.37 9.23 28.25
C SER A 579 26.85 10.55 28.80
N ASN A 580 27.74 11.50 29.10
CA ASN A 580 27.41 12.85 29.57
C ASN A 580 26.68 13.73 28.55
N LYS A 581 26.75 13.40 27.25
CA LYS A 581 26.08 14.15 26.17
C LYS A 581 24.62 13.74 25.97
N VAL A 582 24.18 12.63 26.59
CA VAL A 582 22.80 12.17 26.51
C VAL A 582 21.97 12.91 27.56
N LEU A 583 21.14 13.84 27.11
CA LEU A 583 20.42 14.74 28.01
C LEU A 583 18.95 14.38 28.21
N VAL A 584 18.28 13.81 27.20
CA VAL A 584 16.84 13.51 27.30
C VAL A 584 16.49 12.16 26.69
N MET A 585 15.69 11.40 27.42
CA MET A 585 15.00 10.20 26.93
C MET A 585 13.51 10.47 26.85
N LEU A 586 12.90 10.18 25.70
CA LEU A 586 11.46 10.22 25.49
C LEU A 586 10.88 8.83 25.29
N SER A 587 9.80 8.51 26.01
CA SER A 587 9.11 7.23 25.86
C SER A 587 7.59 7.36 26.12
N ASP A 588 6.85 6.28 25.92
CA ASP A 588 5.54 6.15 26.56
C ASP A 588 5.71 5.92 28.07
N SER A 589 4.62 6.08 28.82
CA SER A 589 4.52 5.91 30.26
C SER A 589 4.17 4.48 30.68
N ALA A 590 4.50 3.50 29.84
CA ALA A 590 4.37 2.09 30.20
C ALA A 590 5.33 1.75 31.35
N ALA A 591 4.89 0.91 32.30
CA ALA A 591 5.64 0.66 33.54
C ALA A 591 7.07 0.13 33.30
N TYR A 592 7.27 -0.73 32.29
CA TYR A 592 8.60 -1.23 31.94
C TYR A 592 9.50 -0.17 31.30
N MET A 593 8.93 0.81 30.56
CA MET A 593 9.70 1.94 30.01
C MET A 593 10.11 2.91 31.11
N LEU A 594 9.25 3.15 32.11
CA LEU A 594 9.59 3.92 33.31
C LEU A 594 10.74 3.27 34.07
N LYS A 595 10.66 1.95 34.31
CA LYS A 595 11.74 1.22 34.98
C LYS A 595 13.04 1.23 34.17
N ALA A 596 12.97 1.07 32.85
CA ALA A 596 14.13 1.18 31.96
C ALA A 596 14.76 2.57 32.00
N GLY A 597 13.95 3.64 31.99
CA GLY A 597 14.42 5.02 32.09
C GLY A 597 15.20 5.30 33.38
N THR A 598 14.74 4.74 34.51
CA THR A 598 15.49 4.80 35.77
C THR A 598 16.87 4.15 35.65
N ILE A 599 16.94 2.92 35.13
CA ILE A 599 18.21 2.19 34.96
C ILE A 599 19.14 2.93 33.99
N LEU A 600 18.61 3.41 32.86
CA LEU A 600 19.36 4.18 31.87
C LEU A 600 19.89 5.50 32.45
N SER A 601 19.25 6.08 33.47
CA SER A 601 19.73 7.29 34.13
C SER A 601 20.98 7.05 34.99
N GLU A 602 21.26 5.79 35.35
CA GLU A 602 22.52 5.40 36.00
C GLU A 602 23.65 5.29 34.96
N ILE A 603 23.33 4.90 33.72
CA ILE A 603 24.27 4.80 32.59
C ILE A 603 24.55 6.18 31.98
N PHE A 604 23.53 7.05 31.92
CA PHE A 604 23.59 8.39 31.35
C PHE A 604 23.32 9.43 32.45
N PRO A 605 24.35 9.95 33.14
CA PRO A 605 24.19 10.69 34.40
C PRO A 605 23.47 12.04 34.28
N ASN A 606 23.48 12.63 33.07
CA ASN A 606 22.82 13.89 32.74
C ASN A 606 21.45 13.69 32.07
N MET A 607 20.98 12.45 31.92
CA MET A 607 19.74 12.15 31.23
C MET A 607 18.52 12.49 32.09
N VAL A 608 17.58 13.20 31.49
CA VAL A 608 16.23 13.44 32.02
C VAL A 608 15.27 12.54 31.27
N HIS A 609 14.66 11.59 31.97
CA HIS A 609 13.61 10.76 31.40
C HIS A 609 12.27 11.49 31.42
N VAL A 610 11.60 11.59 30.28
CA VAL A 610 10.30 12.26 30.12
C VAL A 610 9.35 11.39 29.33
N THR A 611 8.10 11.32 29.75
CA THR A 611 7.04 10.62 29.00
C THR A 611 6.32 11.57 28.04
N CYS A 612 5.85 11.04 26.91
CA CYS A 612 5.25 11.83 25.84
C CYS A 612 4.03 12.65 26.31
N ALA A 613 4.13 13.98 26.21
CA ALA A 613 3.06 14.90 26.60
C ALA A 613 1.81 14.75 25.73
N ALA A 614 1.94 14.52 24.43
CA ALA A 614 0.80 14.27 23.54
C ALA A 614 0.05 12.98 23.90
N ARG A 615 0.76 11.94 24.37
CA ARG A 615 0.14 10.70 24.89
C ARG A 615 -0.60 10.95 26.21
N ALA A 616 -0.03 11.77 27.09
CA ALA A 616 -0.72 12.21 28.30
C ALA A 616 -2.04 12.94 27.98
N LEU A 617 -2.01 13.91 27.05
CA LEU A 617 -3.23 14.61 26.60
C LEU A 617 -4.25 13.67 25.95
N ASN A 618 -3.82 12.68 25.16
CA ASN A 618 -4.73 11.68 24.61
C ASN A 618 -5.39 10.82 25.70
N ARG A 619 -4.68 10.47 26.77
CA ARG A 619 -5.27 9.74 27.92
C ARG A 619 -6.24 10.60 28.72
N ILE A 620 -6.02 11.91 28.80
CA ILE A 620 -7.01 12.84 29.38
C ILE A 620 -8.25 12.88 28.49
N ALA A 621 -8.10 12.98 27.17
CA ALA A 621 -9.21 12.91 26.21
C ALA A 621 -9.96 11.58 26.27
N GLU A 622 -9.28 10.47 26.57
CA GLU A 622 -9.92 9.18 26.83
C GLU A 622 -10.82 9.22 28.07
N THR A 623 -10.37 9.82 29.17
CA THR A 623 -11.20 10.02 30.37
C THR A 623 -12.40 10.94 30.10
N VAL A 624 -12.27 11.92 29.19
CA VAL A 624 -13.41 12.69 28.69
C VAL A 624 -14.40 11.76 27.99
N LYS A 625 -13.95 10.99 26.99
CA LYS A 625 -14.79 10.03 26.27
C LYS A 625 -15.53 9.09 27.22
N ASP A 626 -14.84 8.52 28.20
CA ASP A 626 -15.41 7.58 29.18
C ASP A 626 -16.45 8.26 30.10
N SER A 627 -16.34 9.58 30.30
CA SER A 627 -17.34 10.37 31.04
C SER A 627 -18.63 10.63 30.26
N PHE A 628 -18.66 10.36 28.95
CA PHE A 628 -19.81 10.58 28.07
C PHE A 628 -20.15 9.34 27.23
N PRO A 629 -20.56 8.21 27.87
CA PRO A 629 -20.77 6.94 27.19
C PRO A 629 -21.85 7.01 26.10
N VAL A 630 -22.90 7.82 26.30
CA VAL A 630 -24.00 8.01 25.33
C VAL A 630 -23.48 8.68 24.03
N VAL A 631 -22.60 9.69 24.16
CA VAL A 631 -21.98 10.36 23.00
C VAL A 631 -21.02 9.40 22.30
N ASN A 632 -20.27 8.60 23.05
CA ASN A 632 -19.38 7.59 22.46
C ASN A 632 -20.18 6.53 21.68
N GLU A 633 -21.27 6.02 22.25
CA GLU A 633 -22.15 5.03 21.61
C GLU A 633 -22.77 5.59 20.32
N LEU A 634 -23.16 6.89 20.33
CA LEU A 634 -23.64 7.57 19.13
C LEU A 634 -22.58 7.57 18.03
N ILE A 635 -21.35 8.02 18.32
CA ILE A 635 -20.26 8.14 17.35
C ILE A 635 -19.92 6.75 16.76
N GLU A 636 -19.80 5.72 17.59
CA GLU A 636 -19.55 4.35 17.14
C GLU A 636 -20.72 3.76 16.35
N GLY A 637 -21.96 4.05 16.77
CA GLY A 637 -23.18 3.61 16.11
C GLY A 637 -23.31 4.18 14.70
N VAL A 638 -23.17 5.50 14.56
CA VAL A 638 -23.25 6.20 13.28
C VAL A 638 -22.13 5.74 12.34
N THR A 639 -20.92 5.53 12.86
CA THR A 639 -19.81 4.97 12.08
C THR A 639 -20.20 3.59 11.52
N ARG A 640 -20.78 2.70 12.34
CA ARG A 640 -21.29 1.39 11.91
C ARG A 640 -22.40 1.48 10.86
N ILE A 641 -23.31 2.46 10.95
CA ILE A 641 -24.35 2.69 9.94
C ILE A 641 -23.74 2.87 8.55
N PHE A 642 -22.59 3.56 8.46
CA PHE A 642 -21.97 3.92 7.19
C PHE A 642 -20.84 2.99 6.71
N ILE A 643 -20.13 2.24 7.56
CA ILE A 643 -18.95 1.43 7.14
C ILE A 643 -19.28 0.45 5.99
N LYS A 644 -20.52 -0.08 5.89
CA LYS A 644 -20.90 -1.10 4.90
C LYS A 644 -22.21 -0.85 4.14
N ALA A 645 -22.72 0.37 4.00
CA ALA A 645 -24.00 0.61 3.30
C ALA A 645 -23.97 1.80 2.31
N PRO A 646 -23.79 1.56 1.00
CA PRO A 646 -23.74 2.63 -0.01
C PRO A 646 -25.07 3.37 -0.11
N ILE A 647 -26.19 2.66 0.02
CA ILE A 647 -27.53 3.25 0.02
C ILE A 647 -27.65 4.34 1.11
N ARG A 648 -27.20 4.03 2.34
CA ARG A 648 -27.24 4.99 3.45
C ARG A 648 -26.23 6.13 3.29
N ARG A 649 -25.05 5.89 2.72
CA ARG A 649 -24.09 6.95 2.36
C ARG A 649 -24.64 7.88 1.28
N ASN A 650 -25.33 7.34 0.29
CA ASN A 650 -25.95 8.12 -0.78
C ASN A 650 -27.14 8.92 -0.24
N ALA A 651 -27.96 8.32 0.61
CA ALA A 651 -29.04 9.02 1.31
C ALA A 651 -28.51 10.14 2.22
N PHE A 652 -27.40 9.91 2.93
CA PHE A 652 -26.71 10.94 3.71
C PHE A 652 -26.24 12.09 2.82
N LYS A 653 -25.60 11.80 1.68
CA LYS A 653 -25.17 12.82 0.71
C LYS A 653 -26.35 13.52 0.02
N ALA A 654 -27.48 12.86 -0.16
CA ALA A 654 -28.68 13.50 -0.67
C ALA A 654 -29.27 14.49 0.35
N ALA A 655 -29.21 14.14 1.65
CA ALA A 655 -29.63 15.01 2.73
C ALA A 655 -28.63 16.15 3.02
N LEU A 656 -27.33 15.92 2.78
CA LEU A 656 -26.22 16.84 3.02
C LEU A 656 -25.19 16.76 1.86
N PRO A 657 -25.42 17.46 0.74
CA PRO A 657 -24.61 17.33 -0.48
C PRO A 657 -23.15 17.78 -0.35
N ASP A 658 -22.92 18.83 0.44
CA ASP A 658 -21.61 19.47 0.60
C ASP A 658 -20.89 19.09 1.91
N THR A 659 -21.50 18.22 2.72
CA THR A 659 -20.91 17.78 3.99
C THR A 659 -20.16 16.47 3.81
N PRO A 660 -18.89 16.36 4.28
CA PRO A 660 -18.18 15.10 4.27
C PRO A 660 -18.89 14.05 5.13
N LEU A 661 -18.58 12.77 4.95
CA LEU A 661 -19.10 11.74 5.86
C LEU A 661 -18.51 11.95 7.26
N PRO A 662 -19.22 11.53 8.33
CA PRO A 662 -18.70 11.62 9.69
C PRO A 662 -17.30 11.01 9.80
N PRO A 663 -16.35 11.70 10.45
CA PRO A 663 -14.98 11.19 10.60
C PRO A 663 -14.98 9.93 11.46
N GLU A 664 -14.15 8.95 11.09
CA GLU A 664 -13.95 7.72 11.85
C GLU A 664 -12.83 7.96 12.89
N PRO A 665 -13.13 7.89 14.20
CA PRO A 665 -12.11 8.05 15.23
C PRO A 665 -11.02 6.96 15.09
N VAL A 666 -9.76 7.36 15.22
CA VAL A 666 -8.62 6.44 15.18
C VAL A 666 -8.45 5.79 16.56
N VAL A 667 -8.53 4.46 16.60
CA VAL A 667 -8.34 3.66 17.81
C VAL A 667 -6.98 3.99 18.44
N GLY A 668 -6.97 4.38 19.73
CA GLY A 668 -5.75 4.73 20.46
C GLY A 668 -5.26 6.18 20.28
N LYS A 669 -5.96 7.03 19.50
CA LYS A 669 -5.74 8.48 19.40
C LYS A 669 -7.04 9.24 19.72
N CYS A 670 -7.41 9.30 20.99
CA CYS A 670 -8.67 9.92 21.46
C CYS A 670 -8.82 11.41 21.10
N GLY A 671 -7.74 12.11 20.71
CA GLY A 671 -7.87 13.44 20.08
C GLY A 671 -8.73 13.45 18.81
N THR A 672 -8.75 12.37 18.03
CA THR A 672 -9.61 12.23 16.83
C THR A 672 -11.09 11.98 17.18
N TRP A 673 -11.36 11.46 18.38
CA TRP A 673 -12.74 11.34 18.88
C TRP A 673 -13.32 12.73 19.22
N LEU A 674 -12.52 13.61 19.82
CA LEU A 674 -12.93 15.00 20.06
C LEU A 674 -13.16 15.78 18.75
N GLU A 675 -12.38 15.49 17.69
CA GLU A 675 -12.66 16.03 16.34
C GLU A 675 -14.00 15.53 15.79
N ALA A 676 -14.32 14.25 16.02
CA ALA A 676 -15.63 13.72 15.65
C ALA A 676 -16.73 14.45 16.41
N VAL A 677 -16.60 14.65 17.72
CA VAL A 677 -17.57 15.42 18.53
C VAL A 677 -17.78 16.82 17.94
N ALA A 678 -16.71 17.54 17.58
CA ALA A 678 -16.82 18.86 16.96
C ALA A 678 -17.63 18.82 15.64
N TYR A 679 -17.39 17.80 14.81
CA TYR A 679 -18.17 17.55 13.60
C TYR A 679 -19.66 17.27 13.91
N TYR A 680 -19.96 16.49 14.96
CA TYR A 680 -21.35 16.23 15.36
C TYR A 680 -22.04 17.47 15.92
N ASP A 681 -21.34 18.34 16.64
CA ASP A 681 -21.90 19.61 17.14
C ASP A 681 -22.31 20.52 15.96
N GLU A 682 -21.46 20.61 14.94
CA GLU A 682 -21.70 21.43 13.73
C GLU A 682 -22.84 20.88 12.86
N HIS A 683 -22.95 19.56 12.72
CA HIS A 683 -23.85 18.92 11.75
C HIS A 683 -25.00 18.10 12.38
N PHE A 684 -25.26 18.26 13.68
CA PHE A 684 -26.21 17.44 14.44
C PHE A 684 -27.57 17.26 13.75
N GLU A 685 -28.20 18.36 13.33
CA GLU A 685 -29.54 18.36 12.72
C GLU A 685 -29.57 17.66 11.36
N GLY A 686 -28.48 17.80 10.59
CA GLY A 686 -28.35 17.11 9.31
C GLY A 686 -28.19 15.59 9.50
N ILE A 687 -27.39 15.18 10.47
CA ILE A 687 -27.18 13.78 10.82
C ILE A 687 -28.48 13.18 11.36
N GLN A 688 -29.18 13.89 12.24
CA GLN A 688 -30.45 13.45 12.80
C GLN A 688 -31.47 13.19 11.69
N ARG A 689 -31.66 14.16 10.77
CA ARG A 689 -32.56 13.98 9.62
C ARG A 689 -32.17 12.80 8.75
N ALA A 690 -30.89 12.65 8.43
CA ALA A 690 -30.41 11.55 7.59
C ALA A 690 -30.65 10.19 8.25
N VAL A 691 -30.32 10.03 9.53
CA VAL A 691 -30.47 8.74 10.23
C VAL A 691 -31.92 8.42 10.54
N SER A 692 -32.75 9.42 10.86
CA SER A 692 -34.19 9.23 11.06
C SER A 692 -34.93 8.80 9.78
N SER A 693 -34.36 9.04 8.59
CA SER A 693 -34.93 8.57 7.31
C SER A 693 -34.71 7.07 7.05
N PHE A 694 -33.84 6.41 7.82
CA PHE A 694 -33.53 5.00 7.62
C PHE A 694 -34.58 4.10 8.28
N ASP A 695 -34.86 2.96 7.65
CA ASP A 695 -35.71 1.91 8.26
C ASP A 695 -35.06 1.43 9.58
N PRO A 696 -35.76 1.54 10.73
CA PRO A 696 -35.27 1.07 12.03
C PRO A 696 -34.85 -0.40 12.03
N ASN A 697 -35.48 -1.24 11.19
CA ASN A 697 -35.21 -2.67 11.11
C ASN A 697 -34.03 -3.01 10.18
N ALA A 698 -33.48 -2.03 9.46
CA ALA A 698 -32.41 -2.27 8.49
C ALA A 698 -31.06 -2.64 9.12
N SER A 699 -30.81 -2.25 10.37
CA SER A 699 -29.75 -2.80 11.22
C SER A 699 -29.93 -2.41 12.68
N SER A 700 -29.37 -3.23 13.58
CA SER A 700 -29.31 -2.90 15.02
C SER A 700 -28.66 -1.54 15.28
N ALA A 701 -27.62 -1.19 14.53
CA ALA A 701 -26.97 0.12 14.64
C ALA A 701 -27.88 1.30 14.25
N VAL A 702 -28.76 1.15 13.25
CA VAL A 702 -29.74 2.19 12.91
C VAL A 702 -30.74 2.36 14.05
N HIS A 703 -31.32 1.27 14.54
CA HIS A 703 -32.25 1.31 15.67
C HIS A 703 -31.63 1.97 16.92
N THR A 704 -30.43 1.54 17.32
CA THR A 704 -29.70 2.11 18.46
C THR A 704 -29.49 3.61 18.29
N VAL A 705 -28.96 4.06 17.15
CA VAL A 705 -28.69 5.49 16.93
C VAL A 705 -29.97 6.32 16.88
N GLN A 706 -31.05 5.81 16.29
CA GLN A 706 -32.34 6.50 16.28
C GLN A 706 -32.86 6.73 17.69
N ASN A 707 -32.75 5.74 18.57
CA ASN A 707 -33.11 5.88 19.99
C ASN A 707 -32.21 6.89 20.71
N LEU A 708 -30.90 6.84 20.48
CA LEU A 708 -29.94 7.79 21.06
C LEU A 708 -30.24 9.23 20.63
N LEU A 709 -30.61 9.46 19.37
CA LEU A 709 -30.97 10.78 18.84
C LEU A 709 -32.25 11.38 19.45
N GLN A 710 -33.04 10.59 20.19
CA GLN A 710 -34.19 11.10 20.98
C GLN A 710 -33.80 11.53 22.40
N VAL A 711 -32.58 11.23 22.85
CA VAL A 711 -32.12 11.59 24.20
C VAL A 711 -31.96 13.12 24.29
N GLN A 712 -32.81 13.76 25.10
CA GLN A 712 -32.87 15.22 25.24
C GLN A 712 -31.52 15.86 25.55
N LYS A 713 -30.71 15.22 26.41
CA LYS A 713 -29.42 15.75 26.86
C LYS A 713 -28.28 15.55 25.84
N LEU A 714 -28.46 14.70 24.83
CA LEU A 714 -27.37 14.30 23.92
C LEU A 714 -26.75 15.51 23.19
N ARG A 715 -27.58 16.42 22.68
CA ARG A 715 -27.11 17.63 21.98
C ARG A 715 -26.35 18.56 22.92
N ASP A 716 -26.84 18.70 24.16
CA ASP A 716 -26.19 19.52 25.18
C ASP A 716 -24.86 18.90 25.64
N ASP A 717 -24.79 17.57 25.77
CA ASP A 717 -23.57 16.84 26.09
C ASP A 717 -22.53 16.97 24.96
N ILE A 718 -22.92 16.84 23.69
CA ILE A 718 -22.04 17.07 22.53
C ILE A 718 -21.47 18.49 22.55
N ARG A 719 -22.34 19.51 22.72
CA ARG A 719 -21.94 20.91 22.79
C ARG A 719 -21.03 21.19 23.99
N CYS A 720 -21.35 20.60 25.14
CA CYS A 720 -20.55 20.67 26.35
C CYS A 720 -19.15 20.13 26.11
N ILE A 721 -19.03 18.96 25.46
CA ILE A 721 -17.72 18.37 25.17
C ILE A 721 -16.92 19.28 24.24
N ASN A 722 -17.54 19.75 23.14
CA ASN A 722 -16.87 20.61 22.17
C ASN A 722 -16.37 21.92 22.82
N SER A 723 -17.24 22.57 23.61
CA SER A 723 -16.92 23.84 24.27
C SER A 723 -15.84 23.72 25.35
N ASN A 724 -15.82 22.59 26.09
CA ASN A 724 -14.96 22.44 27.27
C ASN A 724 -13.67 21.66 27.02
N TYR A 725 -13.59 20.83 25.97
CA TYR A 725 -12.44 19.94 25.76
C TYR A 725 -11.76 20.07 24.39
N ALA A 726 -12.24 20.91 23.47
CA ALA A 726 -11.56 21.17 22.19
C ALA A 726 -10.12 21.71 22.35
N VAL A 727 -9.81 22.32 23.51
CA VAL A 727 -8.46 22.75 23.87
C VAL A 727 -7.43 21.59 23.80
N LEU A 728 -7.85 20.35 24.13
CA LEU A 728 -6.98 19.17 24.10
C LEU A 728 -6.55 18.84 22.67
N THR A 729 -7.49 18.87 21.71
CA THR A 729 -7.21 18.58 20.29
C THR A 729 -6.25 19.60 19.70
N ASN A 730 -6.47 20.89 19.99
CA ASN A 730 -5.61 21.97 19.51
C ASN A 730 -4.20 21.86 20.10
N ALA A 731 -4.10 21.55 21.40
CA ALA A 731 -2.83 21.35 22.07
C ALA A 731 -2.05 20.15 21.51
N ILE A 732 -2.72 19.00 21.29
CA ILE A 732 -2.08 17.82 20.66
C ILE A 732 -1.51 18.21 19.28
N LYS A 733 -2.32 18.79 18.39
CA LYS A 733 -1.87 19.21 17.06
C LYS A 733 -0.67 20.16 17.10
N LYS A 734 -0.72 21.14 18.03
CA LYS A 734 0.36 22.11 18.19
C LYS A 734 1.64 21.44 18.68
N LEU A 735 1.55 20.54 19.66
CA LEU A 735 2.70 19.77 20.16
C LEU A 735 3.29 18.83 19.11
N GLU A 736 2.48 18.31 18.17
CA GLU A 736 2.94 17.47 17.07
C GLU A 736 3.61 18.26 15.91
N THR A 737 3.67 19.59 16.03
CA THR A 737 4.34 20.47 15.05
C THR A 737 5.85 20.44 15.26
N TYR A 738 6.59 20.27 14.16
CA TYR A 738 8.05 20.25 14.20
C TYR A 738 8.63 21.65 14.50
N GLY A 739 9.74 21.70 15.23
CA GLY A 739 10.53 22.93 15.41
C GLY A 739 10.06 23.88 16.51
N ILE A 740 9.05 23.52 17.30
CA ILE A 740 8.58 24.35 18.42
C ILE A 740 9.59 24.33 19.59
N SER A 741 9.83 25.48 20.21
CA SER A 741 10.73 25.59 21.37
C SER A 741 10.15 24.93 22.61
N LEU A 742 11.00 24.62 23.59
CA LEU A 742 10.56 24.10 24.89
C LEU A 742 9.59 25.07 25.59
N GLN A 743 9.84 26.38 25.47
CA GLN A 743 8.94 27.43 25.97
C GLN A 743 7.55 27.35 25.36
N GLU A 744 7.44 27.23 24.04
CA GLU A 744 6.15 27.16 23.37
C GLU A 744 5.42 25.86 23.74
N GLN A 745 6.14 24.74 23.88
CA GLN A 745 5.57 23.47 24.33
C GLN A 745 4.96 23.59 25.74
N PHE A 746 5.70 24.16 26.70
CA PHE A 746 5.17 24.38 28.05
C PHE A 746 4.04 25.42 28.08
N ARG A 747 4.09 26.45 27.24
CA ARG A 747 2.98 27.40 27.08
C ARG A 747 1.70 26.68 26.66
N VAL A 748 1.77 25.79 25.68
CA VAL A 748 0.62 24.99 25.24
C VAL A 748 0.10 24.11 26.38
N LEU A 749 0.98 23.44 27.12
CA LEU A 749 0.59 22.57 28.24
C LEU A 749 -0.01 23.36 29.41
N ASN A 750 0.55 24.51 29.75
CA ASN A 750 0.04 25.37 30.82
C ASN A 750 -1.31 25.98 30.44
N ASN A 751 -1.50 26.39 29.18
CA ASN A 751 -2.82 26.81 28.69
C ASN A 751 -3.88 25.72 28.88
N VAL A 752 -3.55 24.44 28.61
CA VAL A 752 -4.48 23.32 28.86
C VAL A 752 -4.76 23.18 30.35
N LYS A 753 -3.72 23.20 31.21
CA LYS A 753 -3.87 23.09 32.67
C LYS A 753 -4.77 24.20 33.21
N ASP A 754 -4.50 25.44 32.82
CA ASP A 754 -5.24 26.61 33.28
C ASP A 754 -6.68 26.56 32.79
N TYR A 755 -6.90 26.22 31.51
CA TYR A 755 -8.24 26.10 30.95
C TYR A 755 -9.07 25.05 31.70
N LEU A 756 -8.54 23.83 31.87
CA LEU A 756 -9.25 22.75 32.55
C LEU A 756 -9.48 23.06 34.03
N ASN A 757 -8.56 23.74 34.72
CA ASN A 757 -8.74 24.07 36.13
C ASN A 757 -9.81 25.14 36.35
N HIS A 758 -9.85 26.19 35.52
CA HIS A 758 -10.72 27.35 35.72
C HIS A 758 -12.10 27.26 35.05
N HIS A 759 -12.32 26.28 34.18
CA HIS A 759 -13.62 26.06 33.55
C HIS A 759 -14.40 24.93 34.24
N ASN A 760 -15.69 24.84 33.91
CA ASN A 760 -16.62 23.84 34.44
C ASN A 760 -16.40 22.46 33.77
N THR A 761 -15.21 21.88 33.96
CA THR A 761 -14.88 20.53 33.49
C THR A 761 -15.03 19.50 34.60
N HIS A 762 -15.21 18.23 34.21
CA HIS A 762 -15.42 17.15 35.18
C HIS A 762 -14.22 16.96 36.09
N THR A 763 -14.46 16.75 37.39
CA THR A 763 -13.40 16.57 38.41
C THR A 763 -12.45 15.43 38.05
N VAL A 764 -12.98 14.29 37.57
CA VAL A 764 -12.19 13.13 37.14
C VAL A 764 -11.19 13.46 36.02
N VAL A 765 -11.53 14.42 35.14
CA VAL A 765 -10.62 14.88 34.07
C VAL A 765 -9.52 15.75 34.66
N LYS A 766 -9.83 16.63 35.62
CA LYS A 766 -8.84 17.46 36.32
C LYS A 766 -7.85 16.59 37.12
N GLU A 767 -8.37 15.60 37.84
CA GLU A 767 -7.55 14.62 38.58
C GLU A 767 -6.66 13.82 37.63
N LYS A 768 -7.22 13.29 36.53
CA LYS A 768 -6.44 12.56 35.51
C LYS A 768 -5.31 13.40 34.94
N MET A 769 -5.58 14.68 34.66
CA MET A 769 -4.58 15.62 34.16
C MET A 769 -3.43 15.81 35.17
N GLN A 770 -3.76 16.07 36.44
CA GLN A 770 -2.77 16.23 37.50
C GLN A 770 -1.92 14.95 37.65
N ASP A 771 -2.57 13.80 37.65
CA ASP A 771 -1.93 12.49 37.72
C ASP A 771 -0.98 12.22 36.55
N ALA A 772 -1.39 12.56 35.32
CA ALA A 772 -0.62 12.31 34.12
C ALA A 772 0.70 13.10 34.10
N PHE A 773 0.68 14.37 34.52
CA PHE A 773 1.89 15.19 34.61
C PHE A 773 2.73 14.86 35.85
N LYS A 774 2.11 14.52 36.99
CA LYS A 774 2.82 14.11 38.21
C LYS A 774 3.60 12.81 38.03
N LYS A 775 3.06 11.86 37.25
CA LYS A 775 3.71 10.57 36.93
C LYS A 775 4.82 10.69 35.89
N ASN A 776 5.04 11.87 35.30
CA ASN A 776 6.09 12.10 34.32
C ASN A 776 7.41 12.46 35.04
N PRO A 777 8.43 11.58 35.06
CA PRO A 777 9.56 11.69 35.97
C PRO A 777 10.41 12.96 35.78
N GLY A 778 10.59 13.42 34.54
CA GLY A 778 11.40 14.58 34.21
C GLY A 778 10.61 15.86 33.93
N TYR A 779 9.28 15.85 34.07
CA TYR A 779 8.44 17.00 33.71
C TYR A 779 8.82 18.27 34.48
N ASN A 780 8.92 18.18 35.81
CA ASN A 780 9.26 19.33 36.66
C ASN A 780 10.71 19.82 36.42
N ILE A 781 11.63 18.91 36.08
CA ILE A 781 13.01 19.28 35.74
C ILE A 781 13.02 20.15 34.47
N LEU A 782 12.35 19.71 33.41
CA LEU A 782 12.27 20.48 32.17
C LEU A 782 11.47 21.78 32.31
N GLU A 783 10.44 21.81 33.16
CA GLU A 783 9.66 23.02 33.44
C GLU A 783 10.54 24.09 34.10
N GLN A 784 11.34 23.71 35.09
CA GLN A 784 12.29 24.61 35.76
C GLN A 784 13.42 25.08 34.82
N LEU A 785 13.96 24.19 33.99
CA LEU A 785 14.94 24.58 32.97
C LEU A 785 14.34 25.55 31.94
N CYS A 786 13.08 25.33 31.55
CA CYS A 786 12.35 26.24 30.67
C CYS A 786 12.15 27.63 31.31
N LEU A 787 11.81 27.69 32.60
CA LEU A 787 11.69 28.95 33.33
C LEU A 787 13.03 29.69 33.39
N PHE A 788 14.13 28.99 33.64
CA PHE A 788 15.48 29.58 33.61
C PHE A 788 15.83 30.14 32.22
N LEU A 789 15.54 29.39 31.14
CA LEU A 789 15.84 29.80 29.77
C LEU A 789 15.05 31.04 29.31
N THR A 790 13.92 31.32 29.95
CA THR A 790 12.96 32.35 29.51
C THR A 790 12.81 33.53 30.48
N GLY A 791 13.26 33.35 31.73
CA GLY A 791 13.26 34.37 32.76
C GLY A 791 14.56 35.21 32.80
N PRO A 792 14.66 36.14 33.76
CA PRO A 792 15.92 36.83 34.06
C PRO A 792 16.98 35.79 34.43
N ARG A 793 18.21 35.92 33.92
CA ARG A 793 19.32 35.00 34.24
C ARG A 793 19.70 35.11 35.73
N SER A 794 19.01 34.34 36.56
CA SER A 794 19.36 34.04 37.96
C SER A 794 20.21 32.77 38.02
N ASP A 795 20.76 32.40 39.18
CA ASP A 795 21.40 31.09 39.34
C ASP A 795 20.39 29.95 39.19
N LEU A 796 20.83 28.80 38.65
CA LEU A 796 20.04 27.57 38.63
C LEU A 796 19.79 27.10 40.08
N PRO A 797 18.62 26.52 40.38
CA PRO A 797 18.40 25.88 41.67
C PRO A 797 19.45 24.80 41.95
N PRO A 798 19.88 24.57 43.20
CA PRO A 798 20.91 23.59 43.53
C PRO A 798 20.66 22.18 42.95
N ALA A 799 19.39 21.76 42.89
CA ALA A 799 18.98 20.49 42.31
C ALA A 799 19.24 20.35 40.79
N LEU A 800 19.40 21.48 40.09
CA LEU A 800 19.62 21.55 38.64
C LEU A 800 21.03 22.01 38.27
N GLN A 801 21.91 22.26 39.26
CA GLN A 801 23.26 22.78 39.02
C GLN A 801 24.08 21.89 38.08
N LYS A 802 23.81 20.57 38.07
CA LYS A 802 24.45 19.61 37.16
C LYS A 802 24.17 19.87 35.68
N TYR A 803 23.13 20.65 35.34
CA TYR A 803 22.77 21.03 33.98
C TYR A 803 23.31 22.39 33.54
N SER A 804 24.06 23.10 34.39
CA SER A 804 24.57 24.45 34.11
C SER A 804 25.37 24.55 32.80
N ALA A 805 26.16 23.52 32.47
CA ALA A 805 26.92 23.46 31.23
C ALA A 805 26.08 23.13 29.98
N TYR A 806 24.84 22.70 30.15
CA TYR A 806 23.97 22.17 29.09
C TYR A 806 22.67 22.94 28.93
N THR A 807 22.46 24.01 29.69
CA THR A 807 21.13 24.61 29.85
C THR A 807 20.57 25.10 28.51
N ASP A 808 21.42 25.72 27.70
CA ASP A 808 21.07 26.19 26.35
C ASP A 808 20.67 25.05 25.39
N ASN A 809 21.17 23.82 25.59
CA ASN A 809 20.81 22.66 24.76
C ASN A 809 19.34 22.26 24.94
N PHE A 810 18.70 22.59 26.06
CA PHE A 810 17.29 22.25 26.30
C PHE A 810 16.31 23.17 25.56
N ALA A 811 16.75 24.28 24.96
CA ALA A 811 15.88 25.29 24.34
C ALA A 811 14.89 24.74 23.30
N TYR A 812 15.30 23.71 22.55
CA TYR A 812 14.49 23.04 21.53
C TYR A 812 14.30 21.55 21.81
N CYS A 813 14.43 21.13 23.07
CA CYS A 813 14.18 19.75 23.45
C CYS A 813 12.71 19.36 23.24
N PRO A 814 12.42 18.20 22.63
CA PRO A 814 11.04 17.74 22.47
C PRO A 814 10.45 17.18 23.77
N LEU A 815 9.13 17.32 23.92
CA LEU A 815 8.30 16.66 24.95
C LEU A 815 7.39 15.55 24.37
N VAL A 816 7.51 15.25 23.08
CA VAL A 816 6.63 14.31 22.36
C VAL A 816 7.39 13.30 21.53
N THR A 817 6.85 12.09 21.41
CA THR A 817 7.42 10.93 20.69
C THR A 817 6.98 10.85 19.23
N VAL A 818 6.51 11.95 18.64
CA VAL A 818 5.86 11.96 17.31
C VAL A 818 6.78 11.43 16.21
N ASP A 819 8.07 11.73 16.27
CA ASP A 819 9.03 11.29 15.26
C ASP A 819 9.26 9.78 15.29
N VAL A 820 9.33 9.18 16.48
CA VAL A 820 9.45 7.72 16.61
C VAL A 820 8.12 7.02 16.27
N GLU A 821 6.97 7.56 16.66
CA GLU A 821 5.65 7.02 16.28
C GLU A 821 5.45 7.02 14.75
N ARG A 822 5.94 8.05 14.04
CA ARG A 822 5.90 8.11 12.57
C ARG A 822 6.70 6.96 11.93
N THR A 823 7.75 6.46 12.59
CA THR A 823 8.53 5.33 12.08
C THR A 823 7.74 4.03 12.10
N CYS A 824 6.85 3.85 13.09
CA CYS A 824 5.95 2.71 13.20
C CYS A 824 5.01 2.65 11.98
N SER A 825 4.37 3.77 11.63
CA SER A 825 3.53 3.85 10.42
C SER A 825 4.30 3.63 9.12
N VAL A 826 5.56 4.10 9.03
CA VAL A 826 6.40 3.84 7.84
C VAL A 826 6.68 2.35 7.69
N ARG A 827 6.91 1.64 8.79
CA ARG A 827 7.14 0.20 8.80
C ARG A 827 5.90 -0.58 8.35
N GLU A 828 4.72 -0.22 8.86
CA GLU A 828 3.45 -0.84 8.43
C GLU A 828 3.23 -0.72 6.92
N VAL A 829 3.46 0.47 6.35
CA VAL A 829 3.33 0.69 4.90
C VAL A 829 4.36 -0.15 4.11
N LEU A 830 5.58 -0.30 4.63
CA LEU A 830 6.61 -1.13 3.99
C LEU A 830 6.27 -2.62 4.02
N LEU A 831 5.64 -3.11 5.09
CA LEU A 831 5.26 -4.51 5.30
C LEU A 831 3.90 -4.90 4.70
N SER A 832 3.35 -4.09 3.79
CA SER A 832 2.12 -4.45 3.05
C SER A 832 2.13 -5.89 2.53
N ASP A 833 0.95 -6.49 2.30
CA ASP A 833 0.80 -7.91 1.88
C ASP A 833 1.69 -8.32 0.69
N LYS A 834 2.09 -7.36 -0.15
CA LYS A 834 2.95 -7.56 -1.33
C LYS A 834 4.46 -7.47 -1.05
N ARG A 835 4.88 -7.23 0.19
CA ARG A 835 6.28 -6.96 0.62
C ARG A 835 6.68 -7.72 1.89
N ARG A 836 6.14 -8.92 2.13
CA ARG A 836 6.45 -9.74 3.32
C ARG A 836 7.78 -10.53 3.22
N SER A 837 8.49 -10.47 2.10
CA SER A 837 9.70 -11.27 1.85
C SER A 837 11.01 -10.64 2.36
N PHE A 838 10.96 -9.57 3.16
CA PHE A 838 12.16 -8.99 3.74
C PHE A 838 12.65 -9.83 4.92
N THR A 839 13.97 -10.05 5.02
CA THR A 839 14.57 -10.44 6.30
C THR A 839 14.51 -9.26 7.27
N THR A 840 14.53 -9.53 8.57
CA THR A 840 14.51 -8.51 9.63
C THR A 840 15.65 -7.50 9.46
N ASP A 841 16.87 -7.97 9.22
CA ASP A 841 18.06 -7.15 8.96
C ASP A 841 17.92 -6.27 7.70
N THR A 842 17.44 -6.83 6.59
CA THR A 842 17.30 -6.04 5.35
C THR A 842 16.21 -4.97 5.50
N LEU A 843 15.13 -5.29 6.22
CA LEU A 843 14.06 -4.33 6.49
C LEU A 843 14.54 -3.16 7.35
N GLU A 844 15.32 -3.44 8.39
CA GLU A 844 15.91 -2.41 9.25
C GLU A 844 16.80 -1.45 8.44
N LYS A 845 17.71 -1.98 7.61
CA LYS A 845 18.55 -1.16 6.73
C LYS A 845 17.70 -0.29 5.81
N TYR A 846 16.65 -0.85 5.22
CA TYR A 846 15.73 -0.12 4.35
C TYR A 846 14.99 1.00 5.10
N MET A 847 14.57 0.74 6.33
CA MET A 847 13.91 1.71 7.21
C MET A 847 14.81 2.89 7.54
N VAL A 848 16.04 2.63 7.99
CA VAL A 848 17.02 3.67 8.36
C VAL A 848 17.35 4.55 7.15
N ILE A 849 17.66 3.95 5.99
CA ILE A 849 17.93 4.70 4.75
C ILE A 849 16.71 5.54 4.37
N LYS A 850 15.50 4.95 4.36
CA LYS A 850 14.28 5.65 3.96
C LYS A 850 13.95 6.81 4.89
N PHE A 851 14.17 6.65 6.20
CA PHE A 851 13.91 7.70 7.18
C PHE A 851 14.89 8.87 6.99
N HIS A 852 16.18 8.58 6.81
CA HIS A 852 17.23 9.58 6.59
C HIS A 852 16.96 10.47 5.38
N TYR A 853 16.66 9.87 4.22
CA TYR A 853 16.39 10.62 2.99
C TYR A 853 15.00 11.26 2.91
N ARG A 854 14.11 10.98 3.89
CA ARG A 854 12.76 11.59 3.96
C ARG A 854 12.78 12.94 4.67
N HIS A 855 13.65 13.14 5.66
CA HIS A 855 13.63 14.34 6.51
C HIS A 855 14.58 15.45 6.01
N ARG A 856 15.65 15.12 5.27
CA ARG A 856 16.62 16.09 4.71
C ARG A 856 16.12 16.91 3.50
N SER A 857 14.87 17.35 3.50
CA SER A 857 14.25 18.06 2.37
C SER A 857 13.28 19.17 2.80
N ALA A 858 13.80 20.29 3.29
CA ALA A 858 13.12 21.59 3.21
C ALA A 858 14.10 22.78 3.18
N ASP A 859 15.17 22.77 3.97
CA ASP A 859 16.17 23.86 4.00
C ASP A 859 17.59 23.29 3.96
N GLY A 860 18.42 23.76 3.04
CA GLY A 860 19.79 23.28 2.90
C GLY A 860 20.38 23.58 1.53
N SER A 861 20.75 24.86 1.34
CA SER A 861 21.71 25.29 0.35
C SER A 861 23.08 24.66 0.62
N ASP A 862 23.31 23.46 0.12
CA ASP A 862 24.67 22.97 -0.09
C ASP A 862 25.18 23.58 -1.40
N THR A 863 25.57 24.85 -1.33
CA THR A 863 26.64 25.37 -2.18
C THR A 863 27.90 24.63 -1.77
N LEU A 864 28.28 23.61 -2.54
CA LEU A 864 29.67 23.17 -2.59
C LEU A 864 30.47 24.37 -3.13
N SER A 865 31.14 25.06 -2.22
CA SER A 865 32.24 25.95 -2.53
C SER A 865 33.41 25.12 -3.06
N ASP A 866 33.90 25.57 -4.21
CA ASP A 866 35.05 25.14 -5.03
C ASP A 866 34.86 23.95 -5.98
#